data_AF-A0A7M3ZWL9-F1
#
_entry.id   AF-A0A7M3ZWL9-F1
#
_cell.length_a   1.000
_cell.length_b   1.000
_cell.length_c   1.000
_cell.angle_alpha   90.00
_cell.angle_beta   90.00
_cell.angle_gamma   90.00
#
_symmetry.space_group_name_H-M   'P 1'
#
loop_
_entity.id
_entity.type
_entity.pdbx_description
1 polymer ?
#
loop_
_entity_poly.entity_id
_entity_poly.type
_entity_poly.pdbx_seq_one_letter_code
_entity_poly.pdbx_strand_id
1 'polypeptide(L)'
;MRRSQSTLLTTLAVVISLLFMSQFPTISPVSNIHPDDTDQERPPTTDSDGDGIPDVHENLFSEWVNGTAIDGRGYAMEGLDKDDASDATLDLDKDGLNATEEYCWPYPADCTDPGFLRGLTGVVDGEGIRSYLDPRKSDTDGDGMPDGYEAYMCLRIGGFDVFAQRYQCEDFDPLNASDATKDPDMDGFDVNRDGIMNQNEWYTSSEEYIYGAPSNHTTELDGLWCAATLPEGSLLTNWPFIPTGVNATFQNLLPACTNAESPVGEDLWLGTDPLLKDSDRYNWDGFSIRSLFPSFGDGIPDGWEVHFGIDPLNRSSALTDEDFDGWDANLDGVFSPDVSRTETALALGEQLSNIEEYNIYFDDGNQVIAGLKSVEFDAENPTLFSYPISFATSNDEMSIIHHDIRAMDVVGNMVYVTTKYGISVMDFEAESSVDYWMPQGVILQDAELLFDSDDELYAIATASNFGLGVGRIQVDGFLQGVENWDWSLTDAILEIEELEINSPNNQVIGLGFAGAGNVFEISSFGLIEEVHSVSNSITDQLSIGNATVSDIEHGLANGNLTLFVGTDRGLLISETNSGRDGDSADWRFYFTREDTGIFASINELRTLPVGSDENPAEIRDLHLDGPTLDNPQVLWFGTPSGLHQMRLIDDVISHSGLLENPGTDEISTKDINNIRAIHTTGEQIILGSNAGTWVVSGDYSNVYEIDQQEIIPGYISEIVTIGDSGNMTIIGAAEPGKYSNLELMNPKSNDSDSDGIPDGWELGNGLDPTDPWDARLDFDYDGLDLDQSGDGIYERLWTNLDEFRYIERTEDGYNSTNPNVGDTDGDGLSDGAEYFGFFYESSNLWCYYNVQLEYICDSQIGANANATYLQSSIVDVGTDPTNFDSDGDGMPDGWEIEHRRWVGSSFTGGNNWSLDPNRAEDANWDADGDGLQNLCEYQWSQLKYEAMEGLLLESHGENVTFAENWSESDPNNVDSDGDTLPDGWEASYSCSWSPGRAGINPLNGSDALNNPDNDGYDIDRDGVLQLNEAFVNYLEYHLRDDLFNDESPVDFDNLPFGLSTDLFDNVAANGNPEASYSQRAAGSYLATQNPLDLGASDPLNSDSDNDGMPDGWEIWFSRWDVLQDEWTLNPLQPADRWQDA
;
A
#
# COMPACT_ATOMS: atom_id res chain seq x y z
N MET A 1 -43.60 25.82 13.38
CA MET A 1 -43.58 26.89 12.35
C MET A 1 -44.50 26.57 11.16
N ARG A 2 -45.80 26.31 11.35
CA ARG A 2 -46.70 25.79 10.28
C ARG A 2 -47.66 26.82 9.66
N ARG A 3 -47.33 28.11 9.67
CA ARG A 3 -48.14 29.17 9.02
C ARG A 3 -47.35 30.16 8.15
N SER A 4 -46.04 30.00 7.99
CA SER A 4 -45.24 30.78 7.03
C SER A 4 -44.85 30.02 5.76
N GLN A 5 -44.97 28.69 5.71
CA GLN A 5 -44.58 27.89 4.54
C GLN A 5 -45.54 28.02 3.36
N SER A 6 -46.86 28.13 3.58
CA SER A 6 -47.81 28.21 2.45
C SER A 6 -47.73 29.53 1.68
N THR A 7 -47.40 30.64 2.33
CA THR A 7 -47.22 31.93 1.65
C THR A 7 -45.90 31.92 0.86
N LEU A 8 -44.83 31.35 1.43
CA LEU A 8 -43.53 31.18 0.78
C LEU A 8 -43.65 30.30 -0.47
N LEU A 9 -44.35 29.16 -0.40
CA LEU A 9 -44.59 28.26 -1.53
C LEU A 9 -45.41 28.90 -2.66
N THR A 10 -46.39 29.75 -2.37
CA THR A 10 -47.11 30.48 -3.44
C THR A 10 -46.30 31.64 -4.02
N THR A 11 -45.47 32.35 -3.24
CA THR A 11 -44.55 33.34 -3.81
C THR A 11 -43.42 32.68 -4.59
N LEU A 12 -42.91 31.54 -4.12
CA LEU A 12 -41.93 30.74 -4.84
C LEU A 12 -42.54 30.20 -6.13
N ALA A 13 -43.75 29.64 -6.11
CA ALA A 13 -44.44 29.17 -7.31
C ALA A 13 -44.77 30.30 -8.30
N VAL A 14 -45.08 31.52 -7.84
CA VAL A 14 -45.33 32.67 -8.73
C VAL A 14 -44.02 33.28 -9.25
N VAL A 15 -42.95 33.29 -8.46
CA VAL A 15 -41.60 33.72 -8.89
C VAL A 15 -41.01 32.70 -9.86
N ILE A 16 -41.15 31.40 -9.58
CA ILE A 16 -40.83 30.28 -10.46
C ILE A 16 -41.67 30.34 -11.74
N SER A 17 -42.98 30.60 -11.67
CA SER A 17 -43.82 30.75 -12.89
C SER A 17 -43.52 32.03 -13.69
N LEU A 18 -42.96 33.07 -13.07
CA LEU A 18 -42.52 34.29 -13.74
C LEU A 18 -41.10 34.15 -14.32
N LEU A 19 -40.22 33.37 -13.66
CA LEU A 19 -38.92 32.92 -14.19
C LEU A 19 -39.12 31.97 -15.38
N PHE A 20 -40.02 30.99 -15.27
CA PHE A 20 -40.37 30.11 -16.38
C PHE A 20 -40.96 30.83 -17.59
N MET A 21 -41.53 32.03 -17.45
CA MET A 21 -42.06 32.78 -18.60
C MET A 21 -40.99 33.64 -19.32
N SER A 22 -39.78 33.79 -18.75
CA SER A 22 -38.67 34.52 -19.38
C SER A 22 -37.58 33.62 -19.98
N GLN A 23 -37.81 32.30 -19.98
CA GLN A 23 -36.85 31.27 -20.41
C GLN A 23 -37.32 30.52 -21.68
N PHE A 24 -38.37 31.00 -22.36
CA PHE A 24 -38.80 30.37 -23.61
C PHE A 24 -38.47 31.26 -24.80
N PRO A 25 -37.91 30.68 -25.89
CA PRO A 25 -37.67 31.42 -27.11
C PRO A 25 -38.99 31.98 -27.66
N THR A 26 -38.89 33.04 -28.46
CA THR A 26 -40.08 33.68 -29.03
C THR A 26 -40.72 32.75 -30.08
N ILE A 27 -41.98 32.37 -29.86
CA ILE A 27 -42.69 31.38 -30.68
C ILE A 27 -43.74 31.95 -31.67
N SER A 28 -43.91 31.29 -32.81
CA SER A 28 -44.93 31.60 -33.82
C SER A 28 -45.61 30.33 -34.35
N PRO A 29 -46.95 30.22 -34.37
CA PRO A 29 -47.65 29.02 -34.82
C PRO A 29 -47.54 28.82 -36.34
N VAL A 30 -47.24 27.59 -36.80
CA VAL A 30 -47.20 27.25 -38.23
C VAL A 30 -48.45 26.51 -38.70
N SER A 31 -48.82 26.73 -39.97
CA SER A 31 -50.01 26.10 -40.58
C SER A 31 -49.81 24.66 -41.06
N ASN A 32 -48.57 24.20 -41.16
CA ASN A 32 -48.17 22.83 -41.52
C ASN A 32 -46.84 22.48 -40.84
N ILE A 33 -46.75 21.26 -40.30
CA ILE A 33 -45.60 20.72 -39.54
C ILE A 33 -44.55 20.11 -40.48
N HIS A 34 -44.92 19.76 -41.72
CA HIS A 34 -43.99 19.33 -42.77
C HIS A 34 -43.74 20.48 -43.76
N PRO A 35 -42.57 21.16 -43.72
CA PRO A 35 -42.24 22.24 -44.64
C PRO A 35 -42.30 21.80 -46.11
N ASP A 36 -41.95 20.54 -46.39
CA ASP A 36 -41.93 19.93 -47.72
C ASP A 36 -43.33 19.71 -48.33
N ASP A 37 -44.37 19.68 -47.50
CA ASP A 37 -45.77 19.49 -47.89
C ASP A 37 -46.49 20.84 -48.14
N THR A 38 -45.78 21.96 -48.04
CA THR A 38 -46.33 23.30 -48.33
C THR A 38 -46.28 23.59 -49.84
N ASP A 39 -47.22 24.39 -50.34
CA ASP A 39 -47.36 24.70 -51.77
C ASP A 39 -46.22 25.57 -52.37
N GLN A 40 -45.06 25.71 -51.69
CA GLN A 40 -43.94 26.58 -52.04
C GLN A 40 -44.32 28.05 -52.33
N GLU A 41 -45.53 28.49 -51.99
CA GLU A 41 -45.92 29.88 -52.11
C GLU A 41 -45.23 30.68 -50.99
N ARG A 42 -44.38 31.63 -51.43
CA ARG A 42 -43.67 32.55 -50.54
C ARG A 42 -44.68 33.30 -49.66
N PRO A 43 -44.45 33.44 -48.35
CA PRO A 43 -45.17 34.41 -47.52
C PRO A 43 -45.10 35.80 -48.17
N PRO A 44 -46.02 36.73 -47.87
CA PRO A 44 -45.87 38.12 -48.30
C PRO A 44 -44.62 38.73 -47.65
N THR A 45 -43.49 38.65 -48.36
CA THR A 45 -42.19 39.24 -48.01
C THR A 45 -42.23 40.72 -48.34
N THR A 46 -42.91 41.50 -47.50
CA THR A 46 -42.60 42.93 -47.45
C THR A 46 -41.34 43.02 -46.62
N ASP A 47 -40.30 43.57 -47.24
CA ASP A 47 -38.98 43.85 -46.70
C ASP A 47 -38.77 45.30 -47.18
N SER A 48 -39.05 46.23 -46.26
CA SER A 48 -39.33 47.64 -46.56
C SER A 48 -38.05 48.45 -46.84
N ASP A 49 -36.94 48.04 -46.25
CA ASP A 49 -35.61 48.65 -46.35
C ASP A 49 -34.61 47.81 -47.17
N GLY A 50 -34.92 46.55 -47.44
CA GLY A 50 -34.28 45.71 -48.44
C GLY A 50 -33.04 44.97 -47.94
N ASP A 51 -32.95 44.66 -46.65
CA ASP A 51 -31.82 43.95 -46.03
C ASP A 51 -31.94 42.43 -46.08
N GLY A 52 -33.12 41.90 -46.43
CA GLY A 52 -33.38 40.47 -46.55
C GLY A 52 -34.10 39.84 -45.36
N ILE A 53 -34.28 40.56 -44.26
CA ILE A 53 -35.13 40.18 -43.13
C ILE A 53 -36.57 40.65 -43.44
N PRO A 54 -37.60 39.79 -43.30
CA PRO A 54 -38.97 40.23 -43.56
C PRO A 54 -39.50 41.17 -42.46
N ASP A 55 -40.24 42.22 -42.84
CA ASP A 55 -40.97 43.14 -41.93
C ASP A 55 -41.70 42.38 -40.80
N VAL A 56 -42.24 41.19 -41.10
CA VAL A 56 -42.96 40.39 -40.11
C VAL A 56 -42.07 39.92 -38.97
N HIS A 57 -40.83 39.51 -39.22
CA HIS A 57 -39.88 39.08 -38.20
C HIS A 57 -39.37 40.27 -37.39
N GLU A 58 -39.03 41.37 -38.07
CA GLU A 58 -38.61 42.61 -37.39
C GLU A 58 -39.70 43.17 -36.48
N ASN A 59 -40.97 43.09 -36.88
CA ASN A 59 -42.08 43.47 -36.01
C ASN A 59 -42.20 42.56 -34.76
N LEU A 60 -41.80 41.28 -34.82
CA LEU A 60 -41.76 40.41 -33.63
C LEU A 60 -40.74 40.92 -32.60
N PHE A 61 -39.58 41.41 -33.06
CA PHE A 61 -38.46 41.84 -32.22
C PHE A 61 -38.28 43.37 -32.16
N SER A 62 -39.28 44.17 -32.57
CA SER A 62 -39.19 45.64 -32.62
C SER A 62 -39.22 46.37 -31.27
N GLU A 63 -39.61 45.69 -30.19
CA GLU A 63 -39.66 46.29 -28.86
C GLU A 63 -38.29 46.25 -28.17
N TRP A 64 -37.97 47.30 -27.42
CA TRP A 64 -36.75 47.36 -26.62
C TRP A 64 -36.80 46.37 -25.45
N VAL A 65 -35.74 45.59 -25.26
CA VAL A 65 -35.56 44.74 -24.08
C VAL A 65 -34.77 45.54 -23.04
N ASN A 66 -35.31 45.64 -21.82
CA ASN A 66 -34.63 46.33 -20.72
C ASN A 66 -34.45 45.34 -19.57
N GLY A 67 -33.22 45.18 -19.11
CA GLY A 67 -32.85 44.25 -18.05
C GLY A 67 -32.01 44.89 -16.96
N THR A 68 -31.71 44.11 -15.93
CA THR A 68 -30.76 44.49 -14.89
C THR A 68 -29.86 43.28 -14.63
N ALA A 69 -28.57 43.46 -14.84
CA ALA A 69 -27.53 42.48 -14.55
C ALA A 69 -27.50 42.12 -13.06
N ILE A 70 -26.83 41.02 -12.74
CA ILE A 70 -26.72 40.48 -11.37
C ILE A 70 -26.11 41.51 -10.39
N ASP A 71 -25.21 42.36 -10.87
CA ASP A 71 -24.56 43.42 -10.09
C ASP A 71 -25.35 44.75 -10.01
N GLY A 72 -26.55 44.80 -10.60
CA GLY A 72 -27.43 45.96 -10.62
C GLY A 72 -27.17 46.95 -11.77
N ARG A 73 -26.25 46.66 -12.70
CA ARG A 73 -26.11 47.44 -13.94
C ARG A 73 -27.35 47.24 -14.82
N GLY A 74 -27.98 48.33 -15.24
CA GLY A 74 -29.09 48.27 -16.19
C GLY A 74 -28.58 48.20 -17.61
N TYR A 75 -29.19 47.34 -18.44
CA TYR A 75 -28.94 47.28 -19.88
C TYR A 75 -30.25 47.48 -20.65
N ALA A 76 -30.12 47.97 -21.88
CA ALA A 76 -31.24 48.23 -22.77
C ALA A 76 -30.81 47.92 -24.20
N MET A 77 -31.43 46.90 -24.79
CA MET A 77 -31.22 46.48 -26.18
C MET A 77 -32.32 47.05 -27.06
N GLU A 78 -31.91 47.73 -28.12
CA GLU A 78 -32.81 48.22 -29.16
C GLU A 78 -33.33 47.03 -29.97
N GLY A 79 -34.62 47.02 -30.28
CA GLY A 79 -35.21 46.00 -31.16
C GLY A 79 -35.03 46.34 -32.63
N LEU A 80 -35.33 45.39 -33.52
CA LEU A 80 -35.21 45.56 -34.97
C LEU A 80 -36.15 46.66 -35.51
N ASP A 81 -35.68 47.44 -36.47
CA ASP A 81 -36.42 48.50 -37.16
C ASP A 81 -36.49 48.21 -38.67
N LYS A 82 -37.67 47.74 -39.08
CA LYS A 82 -38.10 47.47 -40.47
C LYS A 82 -37.92 48.59 -41.50
N ASP A 83 -37.48 49.77 -41.08
CA ASP A 83 -37.20 50.90 -41.96
C ASP A 83 -35.68 51.28 -41.95
N ASP A 84 -34.81 50.52 -41.26
CA ASP A 84 -33.35 50.70 -41.10
C ASP A 84 -32.51 49.41 -41.31
N ALA A 85 -32.33 49.05 -42.57
CA ALA A 85 -31.45 47.99 -43.08
C ALA A 85 -30.00 47.86 -42.53
N SER A 86 -29.53 48.77 -41.66
CA SER A 86 -28.22 48.63 -41.02
C SER A 86 -28.23 47.72 -39.79
N ASP A 87 -29.37 47.53 -39.13
CA ASP A 87 -29.52 46.68 -37.94
C ASP A 87 -29.36 45.19 -38.23
N ALA A 88 -29.72 44.72 -39.44
CA ALA A 88 -29.55 43.34 -39.88
C ALA A 88 -28.11 42.79 -39.80
N THR A 89 -27.10 43.66 -39.84
CA THR A 89 -25.68 43.27 -39.78
C THR A 89 -25.01 43.59 -38.45
N LEU A 90 -25.77 44.13 -37.50
CA LEU A 90 -25.27 44.44 -36.17
C LEU A 90 -25.54 43.26 -35.24
N ASP A 91 -24.56 43.02 -34.38
CA ASP A 91 -24.66 42.18 -33.19
C ASP A 91 -24.90 43.14 -32.01
N LEU A 92 -26.15 43.24 -31.57
CA LEU A 92 -26.60 44.25 -30.60
C LEU A 92 -26.45 43.76 -29.16
N ASP A 93 -26.69 42.48 -28.93
CA ASP A 93 -26.59 41.78 -27.67
C ASP A 93 -25.24 41.10 -27.42
N LYS A 94 -24.33 41.14 -28.39
CA LYS A 94 -22.91 40.75 -28.25
C LYS A 94 -22.71 39.27 -27.94
N ASP A 95 -23.54 38.42 -28.54
CA ASP A 95 -23.38 36.96 -28.49
C ASP A 95 -22.54 36.41 -29.64
N GLY A 96 -22.13 37.25 -30.60
CA GLY A 96 -21.32 36.87 -31.74
C GLY A 96 -22.10 36.46 -32.99
N LEU A 97 -23.43 36.53 -32.97
CA LEU A 97 -24.31 36.47 -34.14
C LEU A 97 -24.84 37.87 -34.48
N ASN A 98 -25.03 38.17 -35.76
CA ASN A 98 -25.86 39.32 -36.13
C ASN A 98 -27.32 38.93 -36.32
N ALA A 99 -28.21 39.92 -36.34
CA ALA A 99 -29.64 39.72 -36.55
C ALA A 99 -30.01 38.92 -37.83
N THR A 100 -29.20 38.96 -38.90
CA THR A 100 -29.43 38.10 -40.09
C THR A 100 -29.08 36.64 -39.81
N GLU A 101 -27.98 36.37 -39.11
CA GLU A 101 -27.55 35.03 -38.69
C GLU A 101 -28.60 34.41 -37.76
N GLU A 102 -29.12 35.17 -36.82
CA GLU A 102 -30.18 34.76 -35.90
C GLU A 102 -31.52 34.52 -36.59
N TYR A 103 -31.94 35.42 -37.50
CA TYR A 103 -33.12 35.20 -38.34
C TYR A 103 -32.99 33.95 -39.21
N CYS A 104 -31.79 33.69 -39.73
CA CYS A 104 -31.52 32.56 -40.62
C CYS A 104 -31.45 31.22 -39.88
N TRP A 105 -31.21 31.19 -38.56
CA TRP A 105 -31.08 29.96 -37.78
C TRP A 105 -32.23 28.98 -38.04
N PRO A 106 -31.96 27.69 -38.32
CA PRO A 106 -30.67 26.97 -38.30
C PRO A 106 -29.96 26.90 -39.66
N TYR A 107 -30.20 27.85 -40.57
CA TYR A 107 -29.52 27.94 -41.88
C TYR A 107 -28.39 28.98 -41.83
N PRO A 108 -27.37 28.90 -42.70
CA PRO A 108 -26.36 29.96 -42.80
C PRO A 108 -26.96 31.31 -43.20
N ALA A 109 -26.22 32.40 -42.96
CA ALA A 109 -26.64 33.78 -43.28
C ALA A 109 -27.04 34.01 -44.76
N ASP A 110 -26.61 33.15 -45.69
CA ASP A 110 -27.01 33.20 -47.09
C ASP A 110 -28.46 32.71 -47.33
N CYS A 111 -29.21 32.37 -46.28
CA CYS A 111 -30.63 32.03 -46.37
C CYS A 111 -31.49 33.15 -47.02
N THR A 112 -31.02 34.40 -46.89
CA THR A 112 -31.63 35.60 -47.49
C THR A 112 -31.35 35.71 -49.00
N ASP A 113 -30.41 34.95 -49.55
CA ASP A 113 -30.05 35.04 -50.97
C ASP A 113 -31.19 34.57 -51.91
N PRO A 114 -31.33 35.16 -53.11
CA PRO A 114 -32.39 34.83 -54.06
C PRO A 114 -32.38 33.38 -54.60
N GLY A 115 -31.26 32.65 -54.42
CA GLY A 115 -31.01 31.32 -54.96
C GLY A 115 -31.03 30.18 -53.94
N PHE A 116 -31.17 30.48 -52.65
CA PHE A 116 -31.23 29.49 -51.58
C PHE A 116 -32.52 28.66 -51.69
N LEU A 117 -32.42 27.33 -51.64
CA LEU A 117 -33.59 26.43 -51.66
C LEU A 117 -34.25 26.46 -50.28
N ARG A 118 -35.08 27.49 -50.05
CA ARG A 118 -35.64 27.82 -48.73
C ARG A 118 -36.60 26.75 -48.19
N GLY A 119 -36.36 26.32 -46.96
CA GLY A 119 -37.41 26.10 -45.96
C GLY A 119 -37.80 27.42 -45.29
N LEU A 120 -38.86 27.45 -44.47
CA LEU A 120 -39.13 28.58 -43.57
C LEU A 120 -38.07 28.58 -42.44
N THR A 121 -37.40 29.71 -42.16
CA THR A 121 -36.39 29.88 -41.09
C THR A 121 -36.98 29.74 -39.70
N GLY A 122 -36.18 29.47 -38.67
CA GLY A 122 -36.64 29.06 -37.35
C GLY A 122 -36.90 27.55 -37.26
N VAL A 123 -36.75 27.00 -36.06
CA VAL A 123 -36.93 25.57 -35.78
C VAL A 123 -38.40 25.30 -35.48
N VAL A 124 -38.98 24.26 -36.10
CA VAL A 124 -40.37 23.85 -35.87
C VAL A 124 -40.39 22.59 -35.04
N ASP A 125 -41.09 22.63 -33.91
CA ASP A 125 -41.29 21.46 -33.05
C ASP A 125 -42.36 20.49 -33.59
N GLY A 126 -42.50 19.35 -32.94
CA GLY A 126 -43.53 18.34 -33.28
C GLY A 126 -44.98 18.81 -33.10
N GLU A 127 -45.21 19.95 -32.44
CA GLU A 127 -46.52 20.55 -32.19
C GLU A 127 -46.90 21.62 -33.23
N GLY A 128 -45.98 21.98 -34.14
CA GLY A 128 -46.19 23.01 -35.15
C GLY A 128 -46.01 24.43 -34.61
N ILE A 129 -45.13 24.60 -33.66
CA ILE A 129 -44.68 25.89 -33.14
C ILE A 129 -43.27 26.16 -33.68
N ARG A 130 -43.04 27.39 -34.15
CA ARG A 130 -41.75 27.83 -34.68
C ARG A 130 -41.05 28.75 -33.69
N SER A 131 -39.82 28.40 -33.32
CA SER A 131 -38.95 29.20 -32.45
C SER A 131 -37.87 29.90 -33.26
N TYR A 132 -37.41 31.05 -32.77
CA TYR A 132 -36.33 31.86 -33.35
C TYR A 132 -35.38 32.29 -32.23
N LEU A 133 -34.12 32.53 -32.60
CA LEU A 133 -33.17 33.28 -31.79
C LEU A 133 -33.66 34.73 -31.62
N ASP A 134 -33.45 35.31 -30.43
CA ASP A 134 -33.89 36.66 -30.09
C ASP A 134 -32.71 37.65 -30.19
N PRO A 135 -32.67 38.54 -31.21
CA PRO A 135 -31.55 39.47 -31.51
C PRO A 135 -31.34 40.59 -30.48
N ARG A 136 -31.88 40.42 -29.29
CA ARG A 136 -31.89 41.37 -28.17
C ARG A 136 -31.47 40.69 -26.86
N LYS A 137 -31.20 39.38 -26.87
CA LYS A 137 -30.89 38.55 -25.70
C LYS A 137 -29.82 37.55 -26.12
N SER A 138 -28.62 37.72 -25.57
CA SER A 138 -27.43 36.95 -25.95
C SER A 138 -27.51 35.44 -25.75
N ASP A 139 -28.40 34.99 -24.89
CA ASP A 139 -28.64 33.60 -24.51
C ASP A 139 -30.15 33.43 -24.61
N THR A 140 -30.63 32.96 -25.77
CA THR A 140 -32.05 32.98 -26.14
C THR A 140 -32.87 32.08 -25.21
N ASP A 141 -32.39 30.88 -24.94
CA ASP A 141 -33.10 29.84 -24.18
C ASP A 141 -32.82 29.90 -22.66
N GLY A 142 -31.83 30.68 -22.24
CA GLY A 142 -31.56 31.04 -20.85
C GLY A 142 -30.76 29.97 -20.08
N ASP A 143 -29.90 29.25 -20.80
CA ASP A 143 -29.17 28.09 -20.30
C ASP A 143 -27.76 28.45 -19.77
N GLY A 144 -27.32 29.69 -20.02
CA GLY A 144 -26.03 30.23 -19.55
C GLY A 144 -24.94 30.24 -20.62
N MET A 145 -25.17 29.61 -21.77
CA MET A 145 -24.31 29.70 -22.95
C MET A 145 -24.89 30.70 -23.97
N PRO A 146 -24.08 31.59 -24.55
CA PRO A 146 -24.58 32.52 -25.56
C PRO A 146 -24.79 31.87 -26.93
N ASP A 147 -25.79 32.33 -27.68
CA ASP A 147 -26.23 31.70 -28.94
C ASP A 147 -25.09 31.56 -29.97
N GLY A 148 -24.22 32.57 -30.08
CA GLY A 148 -23.07 32.51 -30.99
C GLY A 148 -21.93 31.60 -30.52
N TYR A 149 -21.77 31.39 -29.21
CA TYR A 149 -20.86 30.38 -28.67
C TYR A 149 -21.36 28.97 -29.00
N GLU A 150 -22.63 28.71 -28.74
CA GLU A 150 -23.27 27.43 -29.03
C GLU A 150 -23.28 27.10 -30.52
N ALA A 151 -23.65 28.07 -31.37
CA ALA A 151 -23.58 27.91 -32.82
C ALA A 151 -22.15 27.57 -33.32
N TYR A 152 -21.14 28.14 -32.68
CA TYR A 152 -19.74 27.82 -32.95
C TYR A 152 -19.37 26.40 -32.48
N MET A 153 -19.79 26.00 -31.28
CA MET A 153 -19.54 24.65 -30.74
C MET A 153 -20.25 23.56 -31.55
N CYS A 154 -21.51 23.79 -31.93
CA CYS A 154 -22.24 22.92 -32.85
C CYS A 154 -21.51 22.76 -34.20
N LEU A 155 -20.96 23.85 -34.76
CA LEU A 155 -20.13 23.75 -35.97
C LEU A 155 -18.87 22.91 -35.73
N ARG A 156 -18.23 23.05 -34.56
CA ARG A 156 -16.99 22.34 -34.19
C ARG A 156 -17.20 20.83 -34.08
N ILE A 157 -18.28 20.37 -33.46
CA ILE A 157 -18.63 18.94 -33.37
C ILE A 157 -19.14 18.36 -34.69
N GLY A 158 -19.24 19.18 -35.75
CA GLY A 158 -19.63 18.74 -37.09
C GLY A 158 -21.14 18.76 -37.34
N GLY A 159 -21.91 19.51 -36.55
CA GLY A 159 -23.36 19.66 -36.67
C GLY A 159 -23.83 20.36 -37.96
N PHE A 160 -22.92 20.82 -38.83
CA PHE A 160 -23.30 21.45 -40.11
C PHE A 160 -23.44 20.45 -41.26
N ASP A 161 -24.67 20.22 -41.74
CA ASP A 161 -24.93 19.40 -42.92
C ASP A 161 -24.68 20.19 -44.21
N VAL A 162 -23.57 19.89 -44.87
CA VAL A 162 -23.15 20.52 -46.13
C VAL A 162 -24.10 20.28 -47.31
N PHE A 163 -24.93 19.23 -47.30
CA PHE A 163 -25.88 18.93 -48.37
C PHE A 163 -27.23 19.59 -48.13
N ALA A 164 -27.72 19.58 -46.89
CA ALA A 164 -28.94 20.26 -46.49
C ALA A 164 -28.75 21.78 -46.28
N GLN A 165 -27.50 22.23 -46.16
CA GLN A 165 -27.12 23.62 -45.83
C GLN A 165 -27.79 24.08 -44.53
N ARG A 166 -27.75 23.25 -43.49
CA ARG A 166 -28.45 23.46 -42.22
C ARG A 166 -27.62 22.93 -41.04
N TYR A 167 -27.65 23.66 -39.93
CA TYR A 167 -27.16 23.20 -38.62
C TYR A 167 -28.17 22.22 -37.99
N GLN A 168 -27.65 21.09 -37.53
CA GLN A 168 -28.32 20.03 -36.80
C GLN A 168 -27.44 19.74 -35.58
N CYS A 169 -27.73 20.43 -34.49
CA CYS A 169 -27.01 20.35 -33.24
C CYS A 169 -27.72 19.32 -32.35
N GLU A 170 -27.00 18.27 -31.93
CA GLU A 170 -27.49 17.35 -30.88
C GLU A 170 -27.17 17.92 -29.48
N ASP A 171 -26.04 18.61 -29.37
CA ASP A 171 -25.58 19.40 -28.23
C ASP A 171 -25.23 20.82 -28.69
N PHE A 172 -25.26 21.79 -27.76
CA PHE A 172 -25.04 23.21 -28.02
C PHE A 172 -26.02 23.77 -29.07
N ASP A 173 -27.32 23.48 -28.92
CA ASP A 173 -28.38 24.09 -29.72
C ASP A 173 -28.91 25.36 -29.01
N PRO A 174 -28.72 26.56 -29.57
CA PRO A 174 -29.15 27.85 -28.97
C PRO A 174 -30.65 28.03 -28.70
N LEU A 175 -31.46 27.00 -28.94
CA LEU A 175 -32.90 26.96 -28.69
C LEU A 175 -33.28 25.84 -27.71
N ASN A 176 -32.31 25.12 -27.15
CA ASN A 176 -32.48 23.96 -26.32
C ASN A 176 -31.80 24.08 -24.94
N ALA A 177 -32.51 24.72 -24.00
CA ALA A 177 -32.03 24.93 -22.64
C ALA A 177 -31.74 23.67 -21.80
N SER A 178 -31.89 22.46 -22.34
CA SER A 178 -31.40 21.25 -21.68
C SER A 178 -29.88 21.13 -21.75
N ASP A 179 -29.24 21.83 -22.67
CA ASP A 179 -27.80 21.71 -22.94
C ASP A 179 -26.95 22.24 -21.78
N ALA A 180 -27.44 23.23 -21.03
CA ALA A 180 -26.86 23.69 -19.75
C ALA A 180 -26.58 22.59 -18.73
N THR A 181 -27.27 21.46 -18.82
CA THR A 181 -27.14 20.35 -17.87
C THR A 181 -26.34 19.17 -18.40
N LYS A 182 -25.78 19.29 -19.60
CA LYS A 182 -24.96 18.24 -20.20
C LYS A 182 -23.49 18.45 -19.87
N ASP A 183 -22.78 17.34 -19.80
CA ASP A 183 -21.34 17.21 -19.62
C ASP A 183 -20.86 16.22 -20.72
N PRO A 184 -20.58 16.72 -21.94
CA PRO A 184 -20.31 15.85 -23.10
C PRO A 184 -18.99 15.09 -23.02
N ASP A 185 -18.00 15.63 -22.32
CA ASP A 185 -16.70 15.00 -22.14
C ASP A 185 -16.59 14.20 -20.84
N MET A 186 -17.51 14.36 -19.89
CA MET A 186 -17.60 13.59 -18.64
C MET A 186 -16.34 13.73 -17.78
N ASP A 187 -16.02 14.97 -17.46
CA ASP A 187 -14.85 15.35 -16.66
C ASP A 187 -15.19 15.83 -15.24
N GLY A 188 -16.48 15.91 -14.92
CA GLY A 188 -16.95 15.85 -13.53
C GLY A 188 -16.48 14.57 -12.82
N PHE A 189 -16.51 14.57 -11.50
CA PHE A 189 -16.05 13.44 -10.69
C PHE A 189 -16.96 13.15 -9.51
N ASP A 190 -16.87 11.92 -9.01
CA ASP A 190 -17.72 11.44 -7.94
C ASP A 190 -17.21 11.95 -6.59
N VAL A 191 -17.76 13.09 -6.17
CA VAL A 191 -17.40 13.78 -4.92
C VAL A 191 -17.74 12.93 -3.70
N ASN A 192 -18.83 12.18 -3.75
CA ASN A 192 -19.33 11.39 -2.62
C ASN A 192 -18.85 9.94 -2.64
N ARG A 193 -18.21 9.52 -3.74
CA ARG A 193 -17.56 8.22 -3.97
C ARG A 193 -18.54 7.03 -3.92
N ASP A 194 -19.83 7.26 -4.13
CA ASP A 194 -20.86 6.21 -4.14
C ASP A 194 -20.87 5.40 -5.45
N GLY A 195 -20.06 5.79 -6.43
CA GLY A 195 -19.90 5.20 -7.76
C GLY A 195 -21.00 5.60 -8.75
N ILE A 196 -21.86 6.55 -8.39
CA ILE A 196 -22.99 7.01 -9.19
C ILE A 196 -22.91 8.54 -9.36
N MET A 197 -22.43 8.96 -10.53
CA MET A 197 -22.41 10.36 -10.91
C MET A 197 -23.83 10.93 -11.02
N ASN A 198 -24.15 11.90 -10.16
CA ASN A 198 -25.38 12.68 -10.25
C ASN A 198 -25.14 14.04 -10.93
N GLN A 199 -26.24 14.68 -11.33
CA GLN A 199 -26.19 15.97 -12.04
C GLN A 199 -25.47 17.10 -11.28
N ASN A 200 -25.31 17.02 -9.95
CA ASN A 200 -24.57 18.03 -9.19
C ASN A 200 -23.07 17.75 -9.12
N GLU A 201 -22.62 16.59 -9.58
CA GLU A 201 -21.21 16.16 -9.65
C GLU A 201 -20.62 16.33 -11.05
N TRP A 202 -21.47 16.58 -12.05
CA TRP A 202 -21.04 16.92 -13.41
C TRP A 202 -20.40 18.30 -13.47
N TYR A 203 -19.41 18.46 -14.33
CA TYR A 203 -18.89 19.78 -14.67
C TYR A 203 -19.50 20.18 -16.00
N THR A 204 -20.59 20.96 -15.92
CA THR A 204 -21.45 21.15 -17.09
C THR A 204 -20.84 22.13 -18.09
N SER A 205 -21.22 21.99 -19.37
CA SER A 205 -20.76 22.88 -20.45
C SER A 205 -20.99 24.38 -20.16
N SER A 206 -22.04 24.71 -19.40
CA SER A 206 -22.34 26.07 -18.97
C SER A 206 -21.34 26.59 -17.92
N GLU A 207 -20.91 25.74 -16.99
CA GLU A 207 -19.94 26.06 -15.94
C GLU A 207 -18.52 26.19 -16.51
N GLU A 208 -18.20 25.35 -17.48
CA GLU A 208 -16.96 25.39 -18.25
C GLU A 208 -16.80 26.66 -19.08
N TYR A 209 -17.84 27.01 -19.85
CA TYR A 209 -17.84 28.23 -20.68
C TYR A 209 -17.54 29.47 -19.85
N ILE A 210 -18.17 29.58 -18.67
CA ILE A 210 -18.09 30.77 -17.81
C ILE A 210 -16.91 30.72 -16.83
N TYR A 211 -16.08 29.66 -16.85
CA TYR A 211 -14.96 29.51 -15.94
C TYR A 211 -14.01 30.73 -15.96
N GLY A 212 -13.58 31.17 -14.78
CA GLY A 212 -12.72 32.34 -14.61
C GLY A 212 -13.42 33.69 -14.81
N ALA A 213 -14.71 33.72 -15.18
CA ALA A 213 -15.45 34.96 -15.33
C ALA A 213 -15.72 35.63 -13.97
N PRO A 214 -15.63 36.97 -13.88
CA PRO A 214 -15.96 37.66 -12.65
C PRO A 214 -17.46 37.49 -12.36
N SER A 215 -17.85 37.39 -11.09
CA SER A 215 -19.25 37.19 -10.66
C SER A 215 -20.25 38.27 -11.09
N ASN A 216 -19.77 39.37 -11.68
CA ASN A 216 -20.59 40.43 -12.26
C ASN A 216 -20.63 40.42 -13.80
N HIS A 217 -20.05 39.42 -14.45
CA HIS A 217 -20.09 39.24 -15.90
C HIS A 217 -21.54 39.05 -16.36
N THR A 218 -21.90 39.72 -17.45
CA THR A 218 -23.20 39.56 -18.11
C THR A 218 -22.97 39.78 -19.59
N THR A 219 -23.23 38.76 -20.41
CA THR A 219 -22.89 38.75 -21.84
C THR A 219 -23.52 39.94 -22.58
N GLU A 220 -24.78 40.30 -22.27
CA GLU A 220 -25.45 41.45 -22.87
C GLU A 220 -24.71 42.79 -22.65
N LEU A 221 -23.92 42.91 -21.58
CA LEU A 221 -23.16 44.13 -21.27
C LEU A 221 -21.70 44.01 -21.69
N ASP A 222 -21.09 42.90 -21.31
CA ASP A 222 -19.65 42.71 -21.29
C ASP A 222 -19.16 41.95 -22.53
N GLY A 223 -20.05 41.32 -23.30
CA GLY A 223 -19.74 40.49 -24.46
C GLY A 223 -19.43 39.03 -24.11
N LEU A 224 -19.15 38.21 -25.13
CA LEU A 224 -18.71 36.82 -25.00
C LEU A 224 -17.48 36.68 -24.09
N TRP A 225 -17.38 35.57 -23.36
CA TRP A 225 -16.25 35.26 -22.47
C TRP A 225 -15.02 34.79 -23.26
N CYS A 226 -14.44 35.75 -24.00
CA CYS A 226 -13.24 35.58 -24.80
C CYS A 226 -12.38 36.84 -24.79
N ALA A 227 -11.10 36.70 -25.15
CA ALA A 227 -10.19 37.81 -25.42
C ALA A 227 -9.99 37.98 -26.93
N ALA A 228 -9.85 39.22 -27.41
CA ALA A 228 -9.58 39.52 -28.83
C ALA A 228 -8.70 40.76 -29.06
N THR A 229 -7.73 40.68 -29.97
CA THR A 229 -6.95 41.80 -30.52
C THR A 229 -7.45 42.25 -31.89
N LEU A 230 -8.40 43.19 -31.84
CA LEU A 230 -8.90 43.85 -33.04
C LEU A 230 -7.83 44.82 -33.61
N PRO A 231 -7.59 44.88 -34.94
CA PRO A 231 -8.32 44.22 -36.03
C PRO A 231 -7.59 43.01 -36.64
N GLU A 232 -6.50 42.54 -36.04
CA GLU A 232 -5.56 41.61 -36.68
C GLU A 232 -5.97 40.14 -36.50
N GLY A 233 -6.56 39.78 -35.37
CA GLY A 233 -7.08 38.44 -35.10
C GLY A 233 -6.02 37.33 -35.05
N SER A 234 -6.39 36.14 -34.56
CA SER A 234 -5.46 35.03 -34.45
C SER A 234 -5.15 34.41 -35.82
N LEU A 235 -3.89 34.03 -36.02
CA LEU A 235 -3.44 33.24 -37.17
C LEU A 235 -3.83 31.75 -37.04
N LEU A 236 -4.17 31.32 -35.83
CA LEU A 236 -4.63 29.97 -35.52
C LEU A 236 -6.16 29.97 -35.42
N THR A 237 -6.78 28.90 -35.91
CA THR A 237 -8.24 28.77 -35.99
C THR A 237 -8.76 27.53 -35.29
N ASN A 238 -7.89 26.81 -34.58
CA ASN A 238 -8.26 25.65 -33.79
C ASN A 238 -8.41 26.11 -32.34
N TRP A 239 -9.24 25.41 -31.57
CA TRP A 239 -9.39 25.65 -30.14
C TRP A 239 -8.02 25.76 -29.43
N PRO A 240 -7.83 26.70 -28.49
CA PRO A 240 -8.80 27.67 -27.95
C PRO A 240 -8.98 28.95 -28.78
N PHE A 241 -8.29 29.06 -29.94
CA PHE A 241 -8.29 30.27 -30.75
C PHE A 241 -9.58 30.44 -31.55
N ILE A 242 -10.09 31.68 -31.59
CA ILE A 242 -11.31 32.01 -32.32
C ILE A 242 -10.97 32.21 -33.81
N PRO A 243 -11.69 31.55 -34.75
CA PRO A 243 -11.43 31.72 -36.18
C PRO A 243 -11.60 33.17 -36.65
N THR A 244 -10.66 33.67 -37.46
CA THR A 244 -10.65 35.07 -37.92
C THR A 244 -10.59 35.21 -39.45
N GLY A 245 -11.04 36.38 -39.94
CA GLY A 245 -10.89 36.79 -41.34
C GLY A 245 -12.06 36.40 -42.26
N VAL A 246 -11.93 36.74 -43.55
CA VAL A 246 -13.01 36.68 -44.57
C VAL A 246 -13.61 35.27 -44.76
N ASN A 247 -12.92 34.23 -44.31
CA ASN A 247 -13.37 32.84 -44.45
C ASN A 247 -13.93 32.25 -43.14
N ALA A 248 -13.96 33.00 -42.03
CA ALA A 248 -14.61 32.55 -40.80
C ALA A 248 -16.13 32.46 -41.02
N THR A 249 -16.75 31.41 -40.49
CA THR A 249 -18.20 31.18 -40.65
C THR A 249 -19.01 32.25 -39.93
N PHE A 250 -18.60 32.59 -38.70
CA PHE A 250 -19.21 33.64 -37.88
C PHE A 250 -18.21 34.80 -37.77
N GLN A 251 -18.59 35.97 -38.28
CA GLN A 251 -17.68 37.13 -38.37
C GLN A 251 -17.70 38.01 -37.13
N ASN A 252 -18.75 37.90 -36.29
CA ASN A 252 -18.97 38.79 -35.15
C ASN A 252 -18.46 38.23 -33.80
N LEU A 253 -18.00 36.98 -33.75
CA LEU A 253 -17.40 36.38 -32.54
C LEU A 253 -16.29 37.26 -31.94
N LEU A 254 -15.35 37.75 -32.74
CA LEU A 254 -14.23 38.58 -32.25
C LEU A 254 -14.69 39.97 -31.74
N PRO A 255 -15.50 40.72 -32.51
CA PRO A 255 -16.10 41.96 -32.02
C PRO A 255 -16.94 41.82 -30.74
N ALA A 256 -17.55 40.65 -30.53
CA ALA A 256 -18.38 40.33 -29.38
C ALA A 256 -17.58 39.98 -28.12
N CYS A 257 -16.28 39.69 -28.23
CA CYS A 257 -15.45 39.35 -27.08
C CYS A 257 -15.39 40.44 -26.01
N THR A 258 -15.34 39.99 -24.76
CA THR A 258 -15.13 40.85 -23.62
C THR A 258 -13.75 41.52 -23.63
N ASN A 259 -13.61 42.62 -22.90
CA ASN A 259 -12.36 43.32 -22.76
C ASN A 259 -11.54 42.74 -21.58
N ALA A 260 -11.30 41.44 -21.62
CA ALA A 260 -10.45 40.71 -20.67
C ALA A 260 -9.05 40.48 -21.25
N GLU A 261 -8.05 40.34 -20.36
CA GLU A 261 -6.68 40.02 -20.77
C GLU A 261 -6.50 38.49 -20.77
N SER A 262 -5.94 37.94 -21.85
CA SER A 262 -5.55 36.53 -21.90
C SER A 262 -4.17 36.31 -21.27
N PRO A 263 -3.97 35.26 -20.46
CA PRO A 263 -2.65 34.86 -19.97
C PRO A 263 -1.73 34.35 -21.09
N VAL A 264 -2.29 33.79 -22.18
CA VAL A 264 -1.55 33.31 -23.36
C VAL A 264 -2.23 33.69 -24.67
N GLY A 265 -1.47 34.28 -25.60
CA GLY A 265 -2.02 34.66 -26.91
C GLY A 265 -2.98 35.85 -26.84
N GLU A 266 -3.59 36.16 -27.98
CA GLU A 266 -4.29 37.45 -28.19
C GLU A 266 -5.78 37.30 -28.54
N ASP A 267 -6.21 36.22 -29.23
CA ASP A 267 -7.63 35.95 -29.56
C ASP A 267 -8.05 34.50 -29.23
N LEU A 268 -8.75 34.27 -28.13
CA LEU A 268 -9.18 32.94 -27.68
C LEU A 268 -10.37 32.97 -26.69
N TRP A 269 -11.02 31.82 -26.52
CA TRP A 269 -12.00 31.56 -25.46
C TRP A 269 -11.33 31.47 -24.08
N LEU A 270 -11.94 32.05 -23.05
CA LEU A 270 -11.30 32.16 -21.72
C LEU A 270 -11.70 31.08 -20.72
N GLY A 271 -12.85 30.41 -20.89
CA GLY A 271 -13.25 29.24 -20.10
C GLY A 271 -12.53 27.95 -20.53
N THR A 272 -12.85 26.84 -19.87
CA THR A 272 -12.40 25.47 -20.22
C THR A 272 -13.09 24.99 -21.51
N ASP A 273 -12.76 23.80 -22.00
CA ASP A 273 -13.26 23.22 -23.25
C ASP A 273 -14.26 22.09 -22.98
N PRO A 274 -15.57 22.29 -23.22
CA PRO A 274 -16.63 21.29 -22.97
C PRO A 274 -16.63 20.00 -23.79
N LEU A 275 -15.52 19.72 -24.45
CA LEU A 275 -15.31 18.57 -25.30
C LEU A 275 -13.95 17.92 -25.01
N LEU A 276 -13.20 18.40 -24.02
CA LEU A 276 -11.90 17.91 -23.61
C LEU A 276 -11.77 17.98 -22.09
N LYS A 277 -11.73 16.80 -21.46
CA LYS A 277 -11.59 16.64 -20.00
C LYS A 277 -10.47 17.43 -19.31
N ASP A 278 -9.46 17.84 -20.05
CA ASP A 278 -8.24 18.45 -19.53
C ASP A 278 -7.81 19.57 -20.50
N SER A 279 -8.23 20.79 -20.15
CA SER A 279 -8.28 21.96 -21.03
C SER A 279 -7.07 22.88 -20.94
N ASP A 280 -6.05 22.42 -20.25
CA ASP A 280 -4.78 23.05 -19.98
C ASP A 280 -4.14 23.82 -21.16
N ARG A 281 -3.73 25.07 -20.94
CA ARG A 281 -3.37 26.00 -22.04
C ARG A 281 -1.99 26.59 -21.94
N TYR A 282 -1.48 26.71 -20.72
CA TYR A 282 -0.21 27.36 -20.47
C TYR A 282 0.57 26.69 -19.35
N ASN A 283 1.87 26.97 -19.31
CA ASN A 283 2.76 26.53 -18.24
C ASN A 283 3.52 27.75 -17.72
N TRP A 284 3.57 27.88 -16.40
CA TRP A 284 4.40 28.85 -15.70
C TRP A 284 5.75 28.26 -15.28
N ASP A 285 6.85 28.75 -15.87
CA ASP A 285 8.21 28.25 -15.60
C ASP A 285 8.94 28.97 -14.43
N GLY A 286 8.20 29.63 -13.54
CA GLY A 286 8.77 30.46 -12.47
C GLY A 286 9.13 31.90 -12.90
N PHE A 287 9.25 32.16 -14.22
CA PHE A 287 9.68 33.45 -14.76
C PHE A 287 8.73 34.00 -15.82
N SER A 288 8.11 33.14 -16.62
CA SER A 288 7.30 33.49 -17.78
C SER A 288 6.23 32.44 -18.04
N ILE A 289 5.06 32.92 -18.47
CA ILE A 289 3.98 32.08 -18.97
C ILE A 289 4.32 31.66 -20.41
N ARG A 290 4.21 30.36 -20.70
CA ARG A 290 4.43 29.79 -22.03
C ARG A 290 3.19 29.06 -22.50
N SER A 291 2.75 29.34 -23.72
CA SER A 291 1.67 28.60 -24.37
C SER A 291 2.11 27.17 -24.68
N LEU A 292 1.22 26.21 -24.41
CA LEU A 292 1.48 24.77 -24.57
C LEU A 292 1.02 24.19 -25.91
N PHE A 293 0.24 24.94 -26.68
CA PHE A 293 -0.41 24.43 -27.89
C PHE A 293 0.59 23.82 -28.91
N PRO A 294 0.31 22.63 -29.47
CA PRO A 294 -0.90 21.80 -29.32
C PRO A 294 -0.79 20.67 -28.27
N SER A 295 0.07 20.79 -27.26
CA SER A 295 0.06 19.88 -26.11
C SER A 295 -1.19 20.16 -25.28
N PHE A 296 -1.97 19.12 -25.01
CA PHE A 296 -3.10 19.16 -24.09
C PHE A 296 -2.64 18.55 -22.78
N GLY A 297 -3.05 19.17 -21.68
CA GLY A 297 -3.15 18.49 -20.41
C GLY A 297 -1.95 18.33 -19.50
N ASP A 298 -2.27 18.29 -18.21
CA ASP A 298 -1.43 17.84 -17.12
C ASP A 298 -1.87 16.49 -16.53
N GLY A 299 -3.01 15.96 -16.97
CA GLY A 299 -3.51 14.66 -16.54
C GLY A 299 -4.52 14.73 -15.40
N ILE A 300 -4.84 15.93 -14.90
CA ILE A 300 -5.93 16.15 -13.95
C ILE A 300 -7.15 16.67 -14.75
N PRO A 301 -8.37 16.14 -14.52
CA PRO A 301 -9.57 16.66 -15.16
C PRO A 301 -9.96 18.05 -14.67
N ASP A 302 -10.51 18.89 -15.56
CA ASP A 302 -10.87 20.28 -15.21
C ASP A 302 -11.89 20.30 -14.06
N GLY A 303 -12.89 19.41 -14.08
CA GLY A 303 -13.87 19.27 -13.00
C GLY A 303 -13.26 19.05 -11.61
N TRP A 304 -12.21 18.23 -11.51
CA TRP A 304 -11.47 18.00 -10.25
C TRP A 304 -10.73 19.26 -9.81
N GLU A 305 -9.98 19.88 -10.71
CA GLU A 305 -9.20 21.09 -10.41
C GLU A 305 -10.12 22.23 -9.95
N VAL A 306 -11.24 22.43 -10.62
CA VAL A 306 -12.20 23.50 -10.28
C VAL A 306 -12.83 23.27 -8.91
N HIS A 307 -13.14 22.03 -8.53
CA HIS A 307 -13.71 21.71 -7.22
C HIS A 307 -12.78 22.12 -6.08
N PHE A 308 -11.49 21.79 -6.21
CA PHE A 308 -10.48 22.18 -5.21
C PHE A 308 -9.95 23.61 -5.41
N GLY A 309 -10.29 24.27 -6.51
CA GLY A 309 -9.85 25.62 -6.84
C GLY A 309 -8.38 25.68 -7.23
N ILE A 310 -7.92 24.66 -7.95
CA ILE A 310 -6.71 24.61 -8.76
C ILE A 310 -7.05 25.28 -10.12
N ASP A 311 -6.05 25.78 -10.86
CA ASP A 311 -6.28 26.45 -12.16
C ASP A 311 -6.20 25.43 -13.31
N PRO A 312 -7.34 25.03 -13.92
CA PRO A 312 -7.43 24.01 -14.98
C PRO A 312 -6.87 24.46 -16.32
N LEU A 313 -6.42 25.71 -16.41
CA LEU A 313 -5.77 26.23 -17.61
C LEU A 313 -4.24 26.23 -17.47
N ASN A 314 -3.71 25.91 -16.27
CA ASN A 314 -2.30 26.01 -15.93
C ASN A 314 -1.66 24.67 -15.54
N ARG A 315 -1.00 24.06 -16.51
CA ARG A 315 -0.25 22.80 -16.40
C ARG A 315 0.81 22.71 -15.32
N SER A 316 1.30 23.84 -14.83
CA SER A 316 2.28 23.79 -13.74
C SER A 316 1.62 23.47 -12.40
N SER A 317 0.31 23.65 -12.28
CA SER A 317 -0.46 23.40 -11.06
C SER A 317 -0.46 21.91 -10.69
N ALA A 318 -0.43 20.98 -11.65
CA ALA A 318 -0.27 19.56 -11.34
C ALA A 318 0.97 19.23 -10.48
N LEU A 319 2.08 19.97 -10.62
CA LEU A 319 3.33 19.70 -9.90
C LEU A 319 3.53 20.61 -8.68
N THR A 320 2.53 21.40 -8.31
CA THR A 320 2.58 22.20 -7.10
C THR A 320 1.96 21.44 -5.95
N ASP A 321 2.60 21.58 -4.80
CA ASP A 321 2.14 21.17 -3.47
C ASP A 321 1.60 22.44 -2.79
N GLU A 322 0.28 22.49 -2.56
CA GLU A 322 -0.44 23.70 -2.12
C GLU A 322 -0.57 23.80 -0.59
N ASP A 323 -0.47 22.70 0.14
CA ASP A 323 -0.63 22.61 1.59
C ASP A 323 0.65 22.21 2.36
N PHE A 324 1.73 21.87 1.65
CA PHE A 324 3.09 21.65 2.14
C PHE A 324 3.21 20.46 3.10
N ASP A 325 2.63 19.34 2.71
CA ASP A 325 2.48 18.15 3.53
C ASP A 325 3.40 16.97 3.13
N GLY A 326 4.27 17.19 2.14
CA GLY A 326 5.27 16.20 1.69
C GLY A 326 6.15 15.63 2.81
N TRP A 327 6.82 14.51 2.51
CA TRP A 327 7.61 13.73 3.46
C TRP A 327 9.10 13.68 3.11
N ASP A 328 9.94 14.02 4.09
CA ASP A 328 11.40 14.08 3.95
C ASP A 328 12.00 12.69 4.17
N ALA A 329 11.81 11.81 3.19
CA ALA A 329 12.21 10.41 3.26
C ALA A 329 13.73 10.21 3.49
N ASN A 330 14.56 11.21 3.16
CA ASN A 330 16.00 11.13 3.32
C ASN A 330 16.55 11.88 4.56
N LEU A 331 15.68 12.57 5.31
CA LEU A 331 15.96 13.32 6.53
C LEU A 331 17.05 14.42 6.37
N ASP A 332 17.17 15.03 5.19
CA ASP A 332 18.13 16.14 4.96
C ASP A 332 17.60 17.53 5.35
N GLY A 333 16.31 17.59 5.73
CA GLY A 333 15.58 18.78 6.16
C GLY A 333 15.00 19.61 5.01
N VAL A 334 14.94 19.07 3.78
CA VAL A 334 14.43 19.77 2.59
C VAL A 334 13.57 18.83 1.74
N PHE A 335 12.29 19.19 1.56
CA PHE A 335 11.44 18.53 0.57
C PHE A 335 11.89 18.89 -0.86
N SER A 336 12.36 17.88 -1.59
CA SER A 336 12.69 18.01 -3.00
C SER A 336 11.42 18.09 -3.87
N PRO A 337 11.34 19.06 -4.80
CA PRO A 337 10.12 19.29 -5.59
C PRO A 337 9.99 18.32 -6.76
N ASP A 338 8.76 18.06 -7.18
CA ASP A 338 8.49 17.27 -8.36
C ASP A 338 8.90 17.96 -9.65
N VAL A 339 9.81 17.30 -10.36
CA VAL A 339 10.40 17.86 -11.59
C VAL A 339 9.61 17.50 -12.84
N SER A 340 8.76 16.47 -12.77
CA SER A 340 8.01 15.94 -13.93
C SER A 340 6.91 14.98 -13.48
N ARG A 341 5.77 15.02 -14.18
CA ARG A 341 4.58 14.16 -13.97
C ARG A 341 4.75 12.68 -14.37
N THR A 342 5.98 12.25 -14.59
CA THR A 342 6.25 10.84 -14.90
C THR A 342 6.39 10.11 -13.58
N GLU A 343 5.77 8.94 -13.44
CA GLU A 343 5.85 8.11 -12.23
C GLU A 343 7.28 7.99 -11.66
N THR A 344 8.28 7.75 -12.51
CA THR A 344 9.69 7.65 -12.08
C THR A 344 10.31 8.94 -11.54
N ALA A 345 9.70 10.09 -11.83
CA ALA A 345 10.17 11.40 -11.38
C ALA A 345 9.39 11.88 -10.15
N LEU A 346 8.10 11.56 -10.07
CA LEU A 346 7.27 11.74 -8.87
C LEU A 346 7.83 10.92 -7.71
N ALA A 347 8.14 9.64 -7.95
CA ALA A 347 8.78 8.77 -6.95
C ALA A 347 10.21 9.19 -6.51
N LEU A 348 10.77 10.26 -7.09
CA LEU A 348 12.04 10.86 -6.65
C LEU A 348 11.85 12.20 -5.94
N GLY A 349 10.68 12.83 -6.06
CA GLY A 349 10.30 14.00 -5.28
C GLY A 349 9.85 13.58 -3.88
N GLU A 350 9.85 14.56 -2.98
CA GLU A 350 9.41 14.41 -1.59
C GLU A 350 8.20 15.31 -1.28
N GLN A 351 7.83 16.19 -2.21
CA GLN A 351 6.56 16.89 -2.14
C GLN A 351 5.44 15.92 -2.53
N LEU A 352 4.25 16.14 -1.98
CA LEU A 352 3.04 15.49 -2.47
C LEU A 352 2.35 16.50 -3.39
N SER A 353 2.49 16.29 -4.70
CA SER A 353 1.95 17.23 -5.69
C SER A 353 0.48 16.95 -6.02
N ASN A 354 -0.25 17.98 -6.48
CA ASN A 354 -1.67 17.87 -6.85
C ASN A 354 -1.99 16.67 -7.79
N ILE A 355 -1.06 16.28 -8.69
CA ILE A 355 -1.23 15.12 -9.56
C ILE A 355 -1.11 13.79 -8.82
N GLU A 356 -0.25 13.70 -7.81
CA GLU A 356 -0.12 12.51 -6.98
C GLU A 356 -1.37 12.30 -6.14
N GLU A 357 -1.89 13.37 -5.56
CA GLU A 357 -3.16 13.33 -4.82
C GLU A 357 -4.35 12.96 -5.73
N TYR A 358 -4.39 13.50 -6.96
CA TYR A 358 -5.37 13.05 -7.94
C TYR A 358 -5.20 11.56 -8.27
N ASN A 359 -3.96 11.07 -8.39
CA ASN A 359 -3.71 9.65 -8.65
C ASN A 359 -4.11 8.75 -7.46
N ILE A 360 -3.99 9.25 -6.22
CA ILE A 360 -4.50 8.58 -5.01
C ILE A 360 -6.01 8.43 -5.09
N TYR A 361 -6.74 9.52 -5.38
CA TYR A 361 -8.19 9.46 -5.60
C TYR A 361 -8.56 8.54 -6.78
N PHE A 362 -7.86 8.69 -7.91
CA PHE A 362 -8.16 7.97 -9.14
C PHE A 362 -7.95 6.46 -8.99
N ASP A 363 -6.91 6.05 -8.25
CA ASP A 363 -6.54 4.67 -7.90
C ASP A 363 -6.72 3.66 -9.06
N ASP A 364 -6.12 3.98 -10.23
CA ASP A 364 -6.24 3.19 -11.46
C ASP A 364 -7.70 2.85 -11.87
N GLY A 365 -8.64 3.72 -11.49
CA GLY A 365 -10.08 3.61 -11.74
C GLY A 365 -10.92 3.17 -10.54
N ASN A 366 -10.33 2.81 -9.39
CA ASN A 366 -11.08 2.38 -8.20
C ASN A 366 -11.47 3.55 -7.28
N GLN A 367 -12.32 4.46 -7.78
CA GLN A 367 -12.69 5.71 -7.10
C GLN A 367 -13.81 5.58 -6.07
N VAL A 368 -14.35 4.37 -5.90
CA VAL A 368 -15.57 4.13 -5.12
C VAL A 368 -15.19 3.70 -3.71
N ILE A 369 -15.94 4.15 -2.70
CA ILE A 369 -15.77 3.70 -1.31
C ILE A 369 -15.81 2.17 -1.25
N ALA A 370 -14.77 1.58 -0.66
CA ALA A 370 -14.64 0.16 -0.42
C ALA A 370 -15.66 -0.39 0.60
N GLY A 371 -15.74 -1.71 0.69
CA GLY A 371 -16.53 -2.49 1.64
C GLY A 371 -17.92 -2.89 1.20
N LEU A 372 -18.75 -3.23 2.18
CA LEU A 372 -19.96 -4.02 1.96
C LEU A 372 -21.12 -3.15 1.48
N LYS A 373 -21.80 -3.62 0.42
CA LYS A 373 -22.97 -2.96 -0.15
C LYS A 373 -24.06 -3.97 -0.46
N SER A 374 -25.32 -3.53 -0.53
CA SER A 374 -26.45 -4.39 -0.90
C SER A 374 -27.49 -3.69 -1.75
N VAL A 375 -28.18 -4.47 -2.60
CA VAL A 375 -29.33 -4.04 -3.41
C VAL A 375 -30.42 -5.11 -3.38
N GLU A 376 -31.68 -4.70 -3.50
CA GLU A 376 -32.80 -5.62 -3.70
C GLU A 376 -32.90 -6.04 -5.18
N PHE A 377 -33.04 -7.35 -5.42
CA PHE A 377 -33.20 -7.90 -6.77
C PHE A 377 -34.56 -7.51 -7.37
N ASP A 378 -34.57 -7.10 -8.65
CA ASP A 378 -35.74 -6.69 -9.43
C ASP A 378 -36.53 -5.51 -8.79
N ALA A 379 -35.82 -4.62 -8.08
CA ALA A 379 -36.42 -3.45 -7.45
C ALA A 379 -36.77 -2.35 -8.48
N GLU A 380 -37.99 -1.79 -8.39
CA GLU A 380 -38.43 -0.68 -9.26
C GLU A 380 -37.86 0.69 -8.85
N ASN A 381 -37.31 0.82 -7.64
CA ASN A 381 -36.70 2.05 -7.13
C ASN A 381 -35.29 1.74 -6.62
N PRO A 382 -34.35 2.70 -6.62
CA PRO A 382 -33.02 2.49 -6.08
C PRO A 382 -33.04 2.04 -4.62
N THR A 383 -32.28 1.00 -4.32
CA THR A 383 -32.18 0.33 -3.01
C THR A 383 -30.75 0.20 -2.48
N LEU A 384 -29.75 0.66 -3.24
CA LEU A 384 -28.34 0.61 -2.83
C LEU A 384 -28.13 1.11 -1.40
N PHE A 385 -27.53 0.24 -0.58
CA PHE A 385 -27.18 0.52 0.81
C PHE A 385 -25.74 0.10 1.07
N SER A 386 -24.93 1.03 1.59
CA SER A 386 -23.55 0.78 2.02
C SER A 386 -23.49 0.61 3.55
N TYR A 387 -22.79 -0.42 4.02
CA TYR A 387 -22.65 -0.70 5.44
C TYR A 387 -21.44 0.05 6.01
N PRO A 388 -21.60 0.79 7.13
CA PRO A 388 -20.49 1.50 7.74
C PRO A 388 -19.56 0.53 8.48
N ILE A 389 -18.34 0.97 8.75
CA ILE A 389 -17.48 0.26 9.70
C ILE A 389 -17.84 0.53 11.15
N SER A 390 -17.53 -0.46 12.00
CA SER A 390 -17.88 -0.48 13.42
C SER A 390 -17.30 0.68 14.22
N PHE A 391 -16.14 1.22 13.83
CA PHE A 391 -15.56 2.38 14.49
C PHE A 391 -16.29 3.69 14.19
N ALA A 392 -16.98 3.77 13.05
CA ALA A 392 -17.68 4.98 12.59
C ALA A 392 -19.12 5.09 13.11
N THR A 393 -19.71 3.99 13.61
CA THR A 393 -21.13 3.94 14.00
C THR A 393 -21.37 3.78 15.50
N SER A 394 -22.63 3.94 15.90
CA SER A 394 -23.13 3.61 17.24
C SER A 394 -23.62 2.17 17.29
N ASN A 395 -23.56 1.51 18.46
CA ASN A 395 -23.88 0.09 18.68
C ASN A 395 -25.26 -0.45 18.22
N ASP A 396 -26.12 0.37 17.60
CA ASP A 396 -27.47 -0.01 17.15
C ASP A 396 -27.57 -0.20 15.61
N GLU A 397 -26.52 0.07 14.82
CA GLU A 397 -26.50 -0.14 13.36
C GLU A 397 -25.62 -1.32 12.97
N MET A 398 -26.06 -2.10 11.97
CA MET A 398 -25.25 -3.16 11.38
C MET A 398 -24.01 -2.55 10.71
N SER A 399 -22.85 -3.12 11.03
CA SER A 399 -21.54 -2.65 10.61
C SER A 399 -20.58 -3.81 10.43
N ILE A 400 -19.49 -3.54 9.71
CA ILE A 400 -18.38 -4.46 9.49
C ILE A 400 -17.12 -3.92 10.18
N ILE A 401 -16.21 -4.81 10.53
CA ILE A 401 -15.01 -4.45 11.30
C ILE A 401 -14.00 -3.66 10.45
N HIS A 402 -13.97 -3.90 9.14
CA HIS A 402 -13.03 -3.31 8.18
C HIS A 402 -13.61 -3.36 6.75
N HIS A 403 -13.22 -2.45 5.86
CA HIS A 403 -13.76 -2.36 4.48
C HIS A 403 -13.06 -3.29 3.48
N ASP A 404 -11.83 -3.74 3.75
CA ASP A 404 -11.15 -4.82 2.99
C ASP A 404 -11.78 -6.19 3.32
N ILE A 405 -12.75 -6.61 2.52
CA ILE A 405 -13.47 -7.89 2.63
C ILE A 405 -12.79 -8.93 1.75
N ARG A 406 -12.54 -10.10 2.32
CA ARG A 406 -11.79 -11.20 1.73
C ARG A 406 -12.65 -12.39 1.35
N ALA A 407 -13.67 -12.70 2.15
CA ALA A 407 -14.63 -13.76 1.86
C ALA A 407 -15.98 -13.45 2.51
N MET A 408 -17.05 -13.99 1.94
CA MET A 408 -18.40 -13.88 2.50
C MET A 408 -19.15 -15.21 2.40
N ASP A 409 -19.71 -15.64 3.53
CA ASP A 409 -20.52 -16.86 3.59
C ASP A 409 -21.91 -16.60 4.16
N VAL A 410 -22.90 -17.38 3.70
CA VAL A 410 -24.30 -17.21 4.11
C VAL A 410 -24.90 -18.51 4.64
N VAL A 411 -25.45 -18.45 5.86
CA VAL A 411 -26.27 -19.54 6.43
C VAL A 411 -27.59 -18.98 6.94
N GLY A 412 -28.66 -19.28 6.20
CA GLY A 412 -30.00 -18.79 6.50
C GLY A 412 -30.09 -17.27 6.34
N ASN A 413 -30.14 -16.53 7.46
CA ASN A 413 -30.18 -15.07 7.50
C ASN A 413 -28.89 -14.47 8.12
N MET A 414 -27.89 -15.30 8.39
CA MET A 414 -26.59 -14.86 8.88
C MET A 414 -25.61 -14.78 7.74
N VAL A 415 -24.85 -13.68 7.73
CA VAL A 415 -23.75 -13.44 6.80
C VAL A 415 -22.46 -13.34 7.63
N TYR A 416 -21.48 -14.16 7.30
CA TYR A 416 -20.15 -14.13 7.88
C TYR A 416 -19.27 -13.35 6.91
N VAL A 417 -18.84 -12.16 7.32
CA VAL A 417 -18.01 -11.28 6.49
C VAL A 417 -16.59 -11.36 7.03
N THR A 418 -15.73 -12.07 6.30
CA THR A 418 -14.30 -12.15 6.59
C THR A 418 -13.61 -10.94 5.98
N THR A 419 -12.93 -10.17 6.82
CA THR A 419 -12.17 -8.99 6.42
C THR A 419 -10.69 -9.20 6.73
N LYS A 420 -9.82 -8.32 6.22
CA LYS A 420 -8.36 -8.36 6.43
C LYS A 420 -7.94 -8.60 7.90
N TYR A 421 -8.61 -7.97 8.86
CA TYR A 421 -8.22 -7.99 10.29
C TYR A 421 -9.17 -8.76 11.21
N GLY A 422 -10.25 -9.36 10.69
CA GLY A 422 -11.29 -9.94 11.54
C GLY A 422 -12.52 -10.40 10.80
N ILE A 423 -13.47 -10.95 11.55
CA ILE A 423 -14.75 -11.44 11.01
C ILE A 423 -15.91 -10.69 11.65
N SER A 424 -16.81 -10.16 10.83
CA SER A 424 -18.09 -9.59 11.27
C SER A 424 -19.23 -10.54 10.95
N VAL A 425 -19.95 -10.98 11.98
CA VAL A 425 -21.14 -11.83 11.81
C VAL A 425 -22.38 -10.96 11.86
N MET A 426 -23.12 -10.89 10.74
CA MET A 426 -24.30 -10.04 10.57
C MET A 426 -25.57 -10.88 10.55
N ASP A 427 -26.53 -10.57 11.43
CA ASP A 427 -27.86 -11.19 11.48
C ASP A 427 -28.89 -10.25 10.86
N PHE A 428 -29.34 -10.57 9.64
CA PHE A 428 -30.31 -9.80 8.88
C PHE A 428 -31.75 -9.95 9.39
N GLU A 429 -32.05 -10.94 10.25
CA GLU A 429 -33.35 -11.04 10.92
C GLU A 429 -33.41 -10.14 12.16
N ALA A 430 -32.31 -10.07 12.91
CA ALA A 430 -32.19 -9.26 14.12
C ALA A 430 -31.76 -7.81 13.85
N GLU A 431 -31.27 -7.50 12.65
CA GLU A 431 -30.65 -6.21 12.27
C GLU A 431 -29.47 -5.86 13.20
N SER A 432 -28.57 -6.82 13.44
CA SER A 432 -27.41 -6.65 14.33
C SER A 432 -26.15 -7.32 13.80
N SER A 433 -24.98 -6.77 14.10
CA SER A 433 -23.68 -7.39 13.81
C SER A 433 -22.81 -7.55 15.06
N VAL A 434 -21.87 -8.49 15.03
CA VAL A 434 -20.85 -8.73 16.07
C VAL A 434 -19.50 -8.94 15.42
N ASP A 435 -18.49 -8.20 15.88
CA ASP A 435 -17.13 -8.26 15.35
C ASP A 435 -16.22 -9.15 16.20
N TYR A 436 -15.34 -9.88 15.50
CA TYR A 436 -14.30 -10.74 16.05
C TYR A 436 -12.96 -10.30 15.47
N TRP A 437 -12.24 -9.47 16.22
CA TRP A 437 -10.89 -9.04 15.89
C TRP A 437 -9.91 -10.20 15.95
N MET A 438 -9.10 -10.38 14.91
CA MET A 438 -7.94 -11.27 15.00
C MET A 438 -6.86 -10.66 15.89
N PRO A 439 -5.94 -11.48 16.44
CA PRO A 439 -4.77 -10.96 17.11
C PRO A 439 -3.96 -10.07 16.16
N GLN A 440 -3.25 -9.08 16.71
CA GLN A 440 -2.33 -8.29 15.92
C GLN A 440 -1.30 -9.21 15.25
N GLY A 441 -0.89 -8.89 14.02
CA GLY A 441 -0.08 -9.79 13.20
C GLY A 441 -0.90 -10.56 12.17
N VAL A 442 -2.12 -10.95 12.51
CA VAL A 442 -2.88 -11.91 11.71
C VAL A 442 -3.66 -11.19 10.60
N ILE A 443 -3.29 -11.49 9.36
CA ILE A 443 -3.98 -11.01 8.17
C ILE A 443 -4.74 -12.18 7.55
N LEU A 444 -6.06 -12.08 7.51
CA LEU A 444 -6.93 -13.06 6.86
C LEU A 444 -6.91 -12.83 5.34
N GLN A 445 -6.95 -13.92 4.58
CA GLN A 445 -6.90 -13.89 3.12
C GLN A 445 -8.16 -14.48 2.48
N ASP A 446 -8.76 -15.49 3.13
CA ASP A 446 -9.93 -16.23 2.65
C ASP A 446 -10.57 -17.00 3.84
N ALA A 447 -11.82 -17.45 3.72
CA ALA A 447 -12.52 -18.25 4.72
C ALA A 447 -13.58 -19.18 4.12
N GLU A 448 -13.80 -20.33 4.77
CA GLU A 448 -14.80 -21.32 4.37
C GLU A 448 -15.57 -21.84 5.60
N LEU A 449 -16.88 -22.03 5.47
CA LEU A 449 -17.73 -22.60 6.51
C LEU A 449 -17.71 -24.13 6.51
N LEU A 450 -17.51 -24.73 7.68
CA LEU A 450 -17.42 -26.19 7.82
C LEU A 450 -18.69 -26.80 8.39
N PHE A 451 -19.18 -27.82 7.68
CA PHE A 451 -20.36 -28.60 8.04
C PHE A 451 -19.99 -30.02 8.44
N ASP A 452 -20.65 -30.56 9.46
CA ASP A 452 -20.42 -31.93 9.89
C ASP A 452 -21.15 -32.96 8.99
N SER A 453 -20.95 -34.25 9.26
CA SER A 453 -21.57 -35.33 8.45
C SER A 453 -23.12 -35.38 8.50
N ASP A 454 -23.74 -34.66 9.44
CA ASP A 454 -25.18 -34.50 9.57
C ASP A 454 -25.68 -33.16 8.96
N ASP A 455 -24.80 -32.41 8.26
CA ASP A 455 -25.07 -31.13 7.59
C ASP A 455 -25.32 -29.98 8.57
N GLU A 456 -24.73 -30.06 9.77
CA GLU A 456 -24.82 -29.02 10.80
C GLU A 456 -23.53 -28.19 10.81
N LEU A 457 -23.68 -26.86 10.73
CA LEU A 457 -22.58 -25.90 10.82
C LEU A 457 -21.90 -25.97 12.20
N TYR A 458 -20.57 -26.10 12.22
CA TYR A 458 -19.83 -26.22 13.49
C TYR A 458 -18.57 -25.35 13.59
N ALA A 459 -17.97 -24.94 12.49
CA ALA A 459 -16.75 -24.14 12.47
C ALA A 459 -16.65 -23.27 11.22
N ILE A 460 -15.74 -22.29 11.26
CA ILE A 460 -15.21 -21.54 10.13
C ILE A 460 -13.71 -21.79 10.08
N ALA A 461 -13.19 -22.06 8.89
CA ALA A 461 -11.76 -22.12 8.62
C ALA A 461 -11.34 -20.83 7.91
N THR A 462 -10.15 -20.33 8.21
CA THR A 462 -9.64 -19.08 7.62
C THR A 462 -8.20 -19.28 7.13
N ALA A 463 -7.91 -18.82 5.91
CA ALA A 463 -6.56 -18.65 5.41
C ALA A 463 -5.92 -17.40 6.01
N SER A 464 -4.66 -17.47 6.41
CA SER A 464 -3.91 -16.32 6.91
C SER A 464 -2.42 -16.38 6.56
N ASN A 465 -1.72 -15.28 6.85
CA ASN A 465 -0.25 -15.21 6.82
C ASN A 465 0.46 -16.17 7.79
N PHE A 466 -0.25 -16.76 8.75
CA PHE A 466 0.26 -17.81 9.67
C PHE A 466 -0.32 -19.21 9.37
N GLY A 467 -0.88 -19.40 8.18
CA GLY A 467 -1.50 -20.64 7.73
C GLY A 467 -3.00 -20.72 8.04
N LEU A 468 -3.51 -21.91 8.36
CA LEU A 468 -4.93 -22.11 8.67
C LEU A 468 -5.27 -21.74 10.12
N GLY A 469 -6.32 -20.94 10.32
CA GLY A 469 -7.02 -20.72 11.59
C GLY A 469 -8.39 -21.41 11.59
N VAL A 470 -8.83 -21.96 12.72
CA VAL A 470 -10.15 -22.60 12.84
C VAL A 470 -10.90 -22.07 14.07
N GLY A 471 -12.02 -21.40 13.81
CA GLY A 471 -12.93 -20.86 14.79
C GLY A 471 -14.18 -21.72 14.95
N ARG A 472 -14.61 -21.99 16.18
CA ARG A 472 -15.88 -22.70 16.41
C ARG A 472 -17.08 -21.78 16.29
N ILE A 473 -18.13 -22.29 15.65
CA ILE A 473 -19.44 -21.65 15.57
C ILE A 473 -20.34 -22.22 16.67
N GLN A 474 -21.02 -21.34 17.39
CA GLN A 474 -21.96 -21.70 18.46
C GLN A 474 -23.35 -21.99 17.88
N VAL A 475 -24.24 -22.58 18.70
CA VAL A 475 -25.60 -22.98 18.27
C VAL A 475 -26.48 -21.77 17.90
N ASP A 476 -26.13 -20.57 18.35
CA ASP A 476 -26.77 -19.33 17.96
C ASP A 476 -26.17 -18.69 16.70
N GLY A 477 -25.21 -19.35 16.04
CA GLY A 477 -24.56 -18.92 14.80
C GLY A 477 -23.36 -17.99 15.00
N PHE A 478 -23.09 -17.53 16.22
CA PHE A 478 -21.97 -16.64 16.53
C PHE A 478 -20.67 -17.41 16.79
N LEU A 479 -19.51 -16.79 16.52
CA LEU A 479 -18.20 -17.40 16.75
C LEU A 479 -17.87 -17.45 18.25
N GLN A 480 -17.01 -18.40 18.64
CA GLN A 480 -16.33 -18.35 19.93
C GLN A 480 -15.26 -17.26 19.93
N GLY A 481 -14.91 -16.77 21.12
CA GLY A 481 -13.83 -15.81 21.29
C GLY A 481 -12.52 -16.34 20.70
N VAL A 482 -11.76 -15.45 20.07
CA VAL A 482 -10.56 -15.77 19.28
C VAL A 482 -9.47 -16.45 20.11
N GLU A 483 -9.48 -16.26 21.43
CA GLU A 483 -8.63 -16.97 22.38
C GLU A 483 -8.84 -18.50 22.45
N ASN A 484 -9.90 -19.01 21.80
CA ASN A 484 -10.22 -20.44 21.74
C ASN A 484 -10.05 -21.04 20.34
N TRP A 485 -9.53 -20.28 19.38
CA TRP A 485 -9.28 -20.75 18.02
C TRP A 485 -8.04 -21.64 17.98
N ASP A 486 -8.00 -22.53 16.98
CA ASP A 486 -6.85 -23.41 16.74
C ASP A 486 -6.10 -22.95 15.50
N TRP A 487 -4.78 -22.83 15.59
CA TRP A 487 -3.92 -22.26 14.55
C TRP A 487 -2.87 -23.27 14.11
N SER A 488 -2.68 -23.42 12.80
CA SER A 488 -1.73 -24.39 12.25
C SER A 488 -0.27 -23.94 12.36
N LEU A 489 0.00 -22.63 12.39
CA LEU A 489 1.35 -22.03 12.37
C LEU A 489 2.20 -22.58 11.21
N THR A 490 1.62 -22.61 10.02
CA THR A 490 2.26 -23.08 8.78
C THR A 490 2.66 -21.90 7.88
N ASP A 491 3.20 -22.19 6.69
CA ASP A 491 3.48 -21.15 5.69
C ASP A 491 2.21 -20.37 5.34
N ALA A 492 2.36 -19.13 4.88
CA ALA A 492 1.24 -18.27 4.48
C ALA A 492 0.35 -18.95 3.42
N ILE A 493 -0.95 -18.91 3.65
CA ILE A 493 -1.98 -19.45 2.76
C ILE A 493 -2.82 -18.27 2.28
N LEU A 494 -3.12 -18.26 0.99
CA LEU A 494 -3.94 -17.22 0.37
C LEU A 494 -5.37 -17.70 0.19
N GLU A 495 -5.54 -18.93 -0.31
CA GLU A 495 -6.86 -19.50 -0.61
C GLU A 495 -7.01 -20.88 0.04
N ILE A 496 -8.23 -21.19 0.48
CA ILE A 496 -8.60 -22.49 1.03
C ILE A 496 -9.81 -23.08 0.33
N GLU A 497 -9.93 -24.40 0.35
CA GLU A 497 -11.08 -25.08 -0.22
C GLU A 497 -11.35 -26.41 0.51
N GLU A 498 -12.62 -26.75 0.73
CA GLU A 498 -12.98 -28.04 1.30
C GLU A 498 -12.86 -29.16 0.26
N LEU A 499 -12.07 -30.18 0.59
CA LEU A 499 -11.93 -31.36 -0.27
C LEU A 499 -13.15 -32.29 -0.10
N GLU A 500 -13.95 -32.39 -1.16
CA GLU A 500 -15.04 -33.35 -1.39
C GLU A 500 -14.67 -34.85 -1.23
N ILE A 501 -14.33 -35.28 -0.01
CA ILE A 501 -13.95 -36.64 0.32
C ILE A 501 -14.87 -37.27 1.35
N ASN A 502 -15.00 -38.60 1.26
CA ASN A 502 -15.71 -39.35 2.29
C ASN A 502 -14.80 -39.64 3.49
N SER A 503 -14.70 -38.67 4.40
CA SER A 503 -13.91 -38.70 5.62
C SER A 503 -14.79 -38.40 6.85
N PRO A 504 -14.49 -38.94 8.05
CA PRO A 504 -15.19 -38.54 9.27
C PRO A 504 -14.87 -37.11 9.74
N ASN A 505 -13.77 -36.54 9.24
CA ASN A 505 -13.29 -35.18 9.51
C ASN A 505 -13.20 -34.44 8.16
N ASN A 506 -13.57 -33.16 8.13
CA ASN A 506 -13.42 -32.31 6.94
C ASN A 506 -11.92 -32.18 6.61
N GLN A 507 -11.57 -32.19 5.33
CA GLN A 507 -10.21 -31.95 4.88
C GLN A 507 -10.17 -30.69 4.05
N VAL A 508 -9.40 -29.70 4.48
CA VAL A 508 -9.27 -28.41 3.79
C VAL A 508 -7.89 -28.36 3.15
N ILE A 509 -7.82 -28.04 1.87
CA ILE A 509 -6.55 -27.70 1.23
C ILE A 509 -6.36 -26.19 1.31
N GLY A 510 -5.15 -25.75 1.65
CA GLY A 510 -4.77 -24.34 1.57
C GLY A 510 -3.53 -24.18 0.73
N LEU A 511 -3.54 -23.26 -0.23
CA LEU A 511 -2.40 -22.95 -1.10
C LEU A 511 -2.08 -21.45 -1.07
N GLY A 512 -0.80 -21.14 -1.25
CA GLY A 512 -0.30 -19.78 -1.35
C GLY A 512 0.67 -19.63 -2.52
N PHE A 513 1.66 -18.75 -2.35
CA PHE A 513 2.63 -18.44 -3.38
C PHE A 513 3.59 -19.60 -3.68
N ALA A 514 3.87 -19.85 -4.96
CA ALA A 514 4.92 -20.74 -5.46
C ALA A 514 4.88 -22.18 -4.89
N GLY A 515 3.69 -22.68 -4.53
CA GLY A 515 3.49 -24.02 -4.00
C GLY A 515 3.62 -24.15 -2.49
N ALA A 516 3.68 -23.04 -1.74
CA ALA A 516 3.42 -23.03 -0.31
C ALA A 516 1.99 -23.52 -0.04
N GLY A 517 1.78 -24.26 1.05
CA GLY A 517 0.47 -24.77 1.41
C GLY A 517 0.45 -26.21 1.96
N ASN A 518 -0.70 -26.58 2.52
CA ASN A 518 -0.90 -27.82 3.25
C ASN A 518 -2.34 -28.36 3.08
N VAL A 519 -2.55 -29.62 3.48
CA VAL A 519 -3.89 -30.20 3.63
C VAL A 519 -4.15 -30.45 5.12
N PHE A 520 -5.22 -29.90 5.65
CA PHE A 520 -5.57 -29.88 7.06
C PHE A 520 -6.74 -30.81 7.33
N GLU A 521 -6.64 -31.66 8.35
CA GLU A 521 -7.77 -32.47 8.82
C GLU A 521 -8.41 -31.83 10.05
N ILE A 522 -9.68 -31.44 9.93
CA ILE A 522 -10.41 -30.68 10.95
C ILE A 522 -11.49 -31.57 11.54
N SER A 523 -11.46 -31.77 12.85
CA SER A 523 -12.50 -32.55 13.53
C SER A 523 -13.82 -31.78 13.63
N SER A 524 -14.93 -32.48 13.84
CA SER A 524 -16.24 -31.88 14.18
C SER A 524 -16.26 -31.08 15.50
N PHE A 525 -15.11 -31.05 16.20
CA PHE A 525 -14.88 -30.18 17.33
C PHE A 525 -14.12 -28.91 16.91
N GLY A 526 -13.98 -28.57 15.63
CA GLY A 526 -13.22 -27.37 15.20
C GLY A 526 -11.81 -27.34 15.76
N LEU A 527 -11.08 -28.45 15.64
CA LEU A 527 -9.67 -28.58 16.01
C LEU A 527 -8.91 -29.17 14.83
N ILE A 528 -7.70 -28.68 14.59
CA ILE A 528 -6.77 -29.17 13.57
C ILE A 528 -6.10 -30.43 14.12
N GLU A 529 -6.50 -31.59 13.60
CA GLU A 529 -6.01 -32.89 14.10
C GLU A 529 -4.69 -33.29 13.44
N GLU A 530 -4.55 -33.05 12.14
CA GLU A 530 -3.36 -33.41 11.38
C GLU A 530 -3.09 -32.41 10.24
N VAL A 531 -1.82 -32.08 10.02
CA VAL A 531 -1.35 -31.24 8.91
C VAL A 531 -0.53 -32.11 7.97
N HIS A 532 -0.90 -32.12 6.70
CA HIS A 532 -0.27 -32.91 5.66
C HIS A 532 0.36 -32.02 4.58
N SER A 533 1.40 -32.52 3.90
CA SER A 533 1.96 -31.87 2.71
C SER A 533 1.07 -32.10 1.50
N VAL A 534 0.90 -31.07 0.67
CA VAL A 534 0.28 -31.17 -0.67
C VAL A 534 1.14 -32.08 -1.57
N SER A 535 0.53 -32.67 -2.61
CA SER A 535 1.28 -33.48 -3.58
C SER A 535 2.38 -32.67 -4.27
N ASN A 536 3.58 -33.26 -4.39
CA ASN A 536 4.70 -32.67 -5.14
C ASN A 536 4.33 -32.31 -6.57
N SER A 537 3.36 -33.01 -7.20
CA SER A 537 2.94 -32.66 -8.56
C SER A 537 2.36 -31.25 -8.65
N ILE A 538 1.62 -30.81 -7.64
CA ILE A 538 0.98 -29.49 -7.57
C ILE A 538 2.04 -28.46 -7.19
N THR A 539 2.76 -28.69 -6.09
CA THR A 539 3.74 -27.73 -5.56
C THR A 539 4.90 -27.49 -6.53
N ASP A 540 5.39 -28.53 -7.22
CA ASP A 540 6.44 -28.38 -8.25
C ASP A 540 5.95 -27.51 -9.43
N GLN A 541 4.68 -27.65 -9.87
CA GLN A 541 4.16 -26.85 -10.99
C GLN A 541 3.94 -25.38 -10.62
N LEU A 542 3.41 -25.11 -9.41
CA LEU A 542 3.24 -23.75 -8.92
C LEU A 542 4.60 -23.06 -8.71
N SER A 543 5.60 -23.79 -8.19
CA SER A 543 6.96 -23.29 -8.01
C SER A 543 7.66 -23.02 -9.35
N ILE A 544 7.59 -23.94 -10.32
CA ILE A 544 8.15 -23.74 -11.67
C ILE A 544 7.45 -22.56 -12.38
N GLY A 545 6.14 -22.45 -12.20
CA GLY A 545 5.32 -21.38 -12.78
C GLY A 545 5.52 -20.02 -12.13
N ASN A 546 6.16 -19.97 -10.95
CA ASN A 546 6.26 -18.80 -10.08
C ASN A 546 4.88 -18.11 -9.94
N ALA A 547 3.87 -18.90 -9.59
CA ALA A 547 2.47 -18.51 -9.60
C ALA A 547 1.94 -18.30 -8.18
N THR A 548 1.09 -17.29 -8.02
CA THR A 548 0.31 -16.98 -6.82
C THR A 548 -1.09 -17.54 -7.02
N VAL A 549 -1.56 -18.34 -6.06
CA VAL A 549 -2.93 -18.86 -6.07
C VAL A 549 -3.91 -17.73 -5.76
N SER A 550 -4.99 -17.68 -6.54
CA SER A 550 -6.05 -16.66 -6.43
C SER A 550 -7.43 -17.26 -6.18
N ASP A 551 -7.64 -18.54 -6.47
CA ASP A 551 -8.85 -19.26 -6.08
C ASP A 551 -8.67 -20.79 -6.23
N ILE A 552 -9.45 -21.60 -5.51
CA ILE A 552 -9.39 -23.07 -5.51
C ILE A 552 -10.80 -23.67 -5.50
N GLU A 553 -11.02 -24.64 -6.40
CA GLU A 553 -12.29 -25.35 -6.50
C GLU A 553 -12.06 -26.86 -6.57
N HIS A 554 -12.79 -27.66 -5.78
CA HIS A 554 -12.64 -29.12 -5.77
C HIS A 554 -13.95 -29.88 -6.00
N GLY A 555 -14.09 -30.48 -7.18
CA GLY A 555 -15.31 -31.22 -7.51
C GLY A 555 -15.16 -32.29 -8.58
N LEU A 556 -16.28 -32.93 -8.94
CA LEU A 556 -16.30 -33.99 -9.95
C LEU A 556 -16.19 -33.44 -11.38
N ALA A 557 -15.06 -33.70 -12.04
CA ALA A 557 -14.87 -33.45 -13.46
C ALA A 557 -14.81 -34.77 -14.24
N ASN A 558 -15.73 -34.96 -15.19
CA ASN A 558 -15.82 -36.17 -16.02
C ASN A 558 -15.85 -37.50 -15.21
N GLY A 559 -16.33 -37.43 -13.96
CA GLY A 559 -16.48 -38.58 -13.05
C GLY A 559 -15.29 -38.86 -12.14
N ASN A 560 -14.24 -38.05 -12.15
CA ASN A 560 -13.12 -38.09 -11.20
C ASN A 560 -13.11 -36.80 -10.36
N LEU A 561 -12.75 -36.89 -9.08
CA LEU A 561 -12.48 -35.70 -8.27
C LEU A 561 -11.24 -34.99 -8.82
N THR A 562 -11.37 -33.68 -9.00
CA THR A 562 -10.39 -32.84 -9.68
C THR A 562 -10.29 -31.52 -8.93
N LEU A 563 -9.05 -31.13 -8.65
CA LEU A 563 -8.71 -29.83 -8.08
C LEU A 563 -8.42 -28.86 -9.22
N PHE A 564 -9.09 -27.72 -9.19
CA PHE A 564 -8.87 -26.57 -10.06
C PHE A 564 -8.20 -25.49 -9.22
N VAL A 565 -7.06 -24.99 -9.68
CA VAL A 565 -6.31 -23.94 -8.98
C VAL A 565 -6.16 -22.76 -9.92
N GLY A 566 -6.88 -21.68 -9.59
CA GLY A 566 -6.76 -20.37 -10.20
C GLY A 566 -5.48 -19.68 -9.76
N THR A 567 -4.81 -18.99 -10.67
CA THR A 567 -3.59 -18.24 -10.35
C THR A 567 -3.49 -16.95 -11.16
N ASP A 568 -2.57 -16.08 -10.74
CA ASP A 568 -2.13 -14.90 -11.51
C ASP A 568 -1.52 -15.26 -12.88
N ARG A 569 -1.17 -16.53 -13.14
CA ARG A 569 -0.55 -17.00 -14.38
C ARG A 569 -1.42 -17.90 -15.25
N GLY A 570 -2.49 -18.52 -14.73
CA GLY A 570 -3.26 -19.53 -15.45
C GLY A 570 -4.11 -20.46 -14.59
N LEU A 571 -4.75 -21.45 -15.24
CA LEU A 571 -5.48 -22.53 -14.58
C LEU A 571 -4.60 -23.79 -14.48
N LEU A 572 -4.33 -24.25 -13.26
CA LEU A 572 -3.69 -25.54 -13.00
C LEU A 572 -4.77 -26.57 -12.63
N ILE A 573 -4.72 -27.75 -13.26
CA ILE A 573 -5.68 -28.83 -13.03
C ILE A 573 -4.95 -30.07 -12.54
N SER A 574 -5.47 -30.69 -11.47
CA SER A 574 -4.94 -31.95 -10.94
C SER A 574 -6.08 -32.92 -10.60
N GLU A 575 -6.11 -34.09 -11.23
CA GLU A 575 -6.98 -35.19 -10.79
C GLU A 575 -6.46 -35.75 -9.45
N THR A 576 -7.18 -35.47 -8.36
CA THR A 576 -6.78 -35.80 -7.00
C THR A 576 -8.02 -36.01 -6.15
N ASN A 577 -7.98 -36.93 -5.19
CA ASN A 577 -9.10 -37.04 -4.24
C ASN A 577 -8.82 -36.22 -2.99
N SER A 578 -7.57 -36.17 -2.54
CA SER A 578 -7.21 -35.69 -1.20
C SER A 578 -6.19 -34.55 -1.21
N GLY A 579 -5.88 -33.98 -2.38
CA GLY A 579 -4.77 -33.03 -2.58
C GLY A 579 -3.36 -33.65 -2.43
N ARG A 580 -3.26 -34.82 -1.81
CA ARG A 580 -2.01 -35.53 -1.47
C ARG A 580 -1.67 -36.66 -2.44
N ASP A 581 -2.65 -37.18 -3.15
CA ASP A 581 -2.57 -38.39 -3.99
C ASP A 581 -2.51 -38.10 -5.49
N GLY A 582 -2.39 -36.83 -5.89
CA GLY A 582 -2.30 -36.42 -7.29
C GLY A 582 -1.04 -36.95 -7.98
N ASP A 583 -1.23 -37.75 -9.04
CA ASP A 583 -0.14 -38.32 -9.85
C ASP A 583 0.41 -37.32 -10.89
N SER A 584 -0.35 -36.27 -11.22
CA SER A 584 0.01 -35.22 -12.20
C SER A 584 -0.81 -33.95 -11.99
N ALA A 585 -0.17 -32.78 -12.15
CA ALA A 585 -0.84 -31.49 -12.30
C ALA A 585 -0.38 -30.87 -13.62
N ASP A 586 -1.32 -30.36 -14.42
CA ASP A 586 -1.05 -29.81 -15.74
C ASP A 586 -1.74 -28.44 -15.91
N TRP A 587 -1.03 -27.49 -16.51
CA TRP A 587 -1.59 -26.18 -16.87
C TRP A 587 -2.56 -26.32 -18.03
N ARG A 588 -3.84 -25.95 -17.83
CA ARG A 588 -4.84 -25.92 -18.89
C ARG A 588 -4.62 -24.75 -19.83
N PHE A 589 -4.24 -23.62 -19.26
CA PHE A 589 -3.66 -22.47 -19.93
C PHE A 589 -2.72 -21.76 -18.98
N TYR A 590 -1.72 -21.08 -19.53
CA TYR A 590 -0.68 -20.40 -18.77
C TYR A 590 -0.13 -19.24 -19.59
N PHE A 591 0.21 -18.13 -18.93
CA PHE A 591 0.93 -17.01 -19.53
C PHE A 591 1.73 -16.24 -18.48
N THR A 592 2.95 -15.89 -18.84
CA THR A 592 3.77 -14.90 -18.15
C THR A 592 4.71 -14.23 -19.16
N ARG A 593 5.22 -13.05 -18.80
CA ARG A 593 6.30 -12.37 -19.52
C ARG A 593 7.68 -12.97 -19.21
N GLU A 594 7.80 -13.73 -18.12
CA GLU A 594 9.03 -14.39 -17.67
C GLU A 594 9.29 -15.71 -18.43
N ASP A 595 10.55 -16.15 -18.52
CA ASP A 595 10.88 -17.45 -19.14
C ASP A 595 10.90 -18.55 -18.07
N THR A 596 9.74 -19.15 -17.80
CA THR A 596 9.57 -20.27 -16.85
C THR A 596 9.72 -21.65 -17.51
N GLY A 597 9.86 -21.70 -18.85
CA GLY A 597 9.92 -22.96 -19.60
C GLY A 597 8.57 -23.67 -19.81
N ILE A 598 7.47 -23.13 -19.27
CA ILE A 598 6.10 -23.59 -19.53
C ILE A 598 5.59 -22.99 -20.85
N PHE A 599 4.83 -23.76 -21.62
CA PHE A 599 4.32 -23.30 -22.91
C PHE A 599 3.11 -22.37 -22.72
N ALA A 600 3.20 -21.13 -23.20
CA ALA A 600 2.08 -20.18 -23.14
C ALA A 600 0.95 -20.56 -24.11
N SER A 601 -0.26 -20.85 -23.60
CA SER A 601 -1.40 -21.34 -24.38
C SER A 601 -2.71 -20.58 -24.11
N ILE A 602 -2.79 -19.35 -24.61
CA ILE A 602 -3.94 -18.44 -24.39
C ILE A 602 -4.91 -18.32 -25.59
N ASN A 603 -4.78 -19.17 -26.62
CA ASN A 603 -5.55 -19.01 -27.86
C ASN A 603 -7.06 -19.25 -27.72
N GLU A 604 -7.48 -19.89 -26.63
CA GLU A 604 -8.89 -20.23 -26.33
C GLU A 604 -9.53 -19.22 -25.37
N LEU A 605 -8.75 -18.29 -24.83
CA LEU A 605 -9.22 -17.23 -23.94
C LEU A 605 -9.67 -16.01 -24.76
N ARG A 606 -10.44 -15.14 -24.11
CA ARG A 606 -10.89 -13.88 -24.72
C ARG A 606 -9.68 -12.95 -24.78
N THR A 607 -9.55 -12.21 -25.88
CA THR A 607 -8.46 -11.26 -26.02
C THR A 607 -8.73 -10.04 -25.16
N LEU A 608 -7.68 -9.52 -24.50
CA LEU A 608 -7.78 -8.29 -23.75
C LEU A 608 -8.30 -7.13 -24.63
N PRO A 609 -9.08 -6.20 -24.03
CA PRO A 609 -9.44 -4.95 -24.67
C PRO A 609 -8.21 -4.14 -25.10
N VAL A 610 -8.37 -3.27 -26.10
CA VAL A 610 -7.28 -2.42 -26.59
C VAL A 610 -6.85 -1.48 -25.46
N GLY A 611 -5.55 -1.51 -25.12
CA GLY A 611 -4.97 -0.64 -24.10
C GLY A 611 -4.88 -1.25 -22.69
N SER A 612 -5.28 -2.51 -22.49
CA SER A 612 -4.97 -3.25 -21.24
C SER A 612 -3.59 -3.89 -21.33
N ASP A 613 -2.82 -3.77 -20.24
CA ASP A 613 -1.50 -4.40 -20.05
C ASP A 613 -1.54 -5.61 -19.09
N GLU A 614 -2.74 -6.02 -18.67
CA GLU A 614 -3.01 -7.14 -17.74
C GLU A 614 -2.65 -8.51 -18.34
N ASN A 615 -2.76 -9.56 -17.52
CA ASN A 615 -2.53 -10.92 -17.97
C ASN A 615 -3.85 -11.57 -18.46
N PRO A 616 -3.98 -11.97 -19.74
CA PRO A 616 -5.20 -12.63 -20.21
C PRO A 616 -5.45 -14.02 -19.61
N ALA A 617 -4.44 -14.63 -18.98
CA ALA A 617 -4.53 -15.94 -18.35
C ALA A 617 -4.72 -15.87 -16.82
N GLU A 618 -4.67 -14.68 -16.24
CA GLU A 618 -4.97 -14.48 -14.81
C GLU A 618 -6.42 -14.88 -14.55
N ILE A 619 -6.60 -15.68 -13.50
CA ILE A 619 -7.90 -16.09 -12.99
C ILE A 619 -8.11 -15.32 -11.71
N ARG A 620 -9.22 -14.61 -11.62
CA ARG A 620 -9.57 -13.87 -10.40
C ARG A 620 -10.56 -14.62 -9.53
N ASP A 621 -11.31 -15.53 -10.14
CA ASP A 621 -12.37 -16.28 -9.47
C ASP A 621 -12.78 -17.49 -10.33
N LEU A 622 -13.19 -18.57 -9.67
CA LEU A 622 -13.65 -19.85 -10.18
C LEU A 622 -14.97 -20.19 -9.49
N HIS A 623 -15.90 -20.77 -10.24
CA HIS A 623 -17.14 -21.26 -9.66
C HIS A 623 -17.59 -22.56 -10.33
N LEU A 624 -17.69 -23.65 -9.57
CA LEU A 624 -18.24 -24.92 -10.04
C LEU A 624 -19.79 -24.91 -10.05
N ASP A 625 -20.40 -25.18 -11.20
CA ASP A 625 -21.87 -25.13 -11.35
C ASP A 625 -22.43 -26.37 -12.08
N GLY A 626 -23.62 -26.78 -11.67
CA GLY A 626 -24.33 -27.94 -12.20
C GLY A 626 -25.74 -28.14 -11.62
N PRO A 627 -26.42 -29.25 -11.94
CA PRO A 627 -27.74 -29.55 -11.40
C PRO A 627 -27.81 -29.68 -9.86
N THR A 628 -26.68 -29.98 -9.23
CA THR A 628 -26.45 -30.12 -7.79
C THR A 628 -24.97 -29.83 -7.51
N LEU A 629 -24.63 -29.39 -6.30
CA LEU A 629 -23.23 -29.18 -5.86
C LEU A 629 -22.37 -30.43 -6.09
N ASP A 630 -22.86 -31.63 -5.71
CA ASP A 630 -22.16 -32.91 -5.95
C ASP A 630 -21.95 -33.31 -7.43
N ASN A 631 -22.50 -32.57 -8.39
CA ASN A 631 -22.43 -32.93 -9.81
C ASN A 631 -22.28 -31.69 -10.69
N PRO A 632 -21.13 -30.99 -10.61
CA PRO A 632 -20.86 -29.87 -11.49
C PRO A 632 -20.72 -30.36 -12.95
N GLN A 633 -21.09 -29.50 -13.89
CA GLN A 633 -20.98 -29.75 -15.33
C GLN A 633 -20.15 -28.70 -16.05
N VAL A 634 -20.03 -27.52 -15.44
CA VAL A 634 -19.25 -26.40 -15.95
C VAL A 634 -18.41 -25.82 -14.83
N LEU A 635 -17.26 -25.26 -15.21
CA LEU A 635 -16.48 -24.36 -14.38
C LEU A 635 -16.61 -22.98 -15.02
N TRP A 636 -17.18 -22.05 -14.27
CA TRP A 636 -17.12 -20.63 -14.59
C TRP A 636 -15.78 -20.10 -14.10
N PHE A 637 -15.19 -19.18 -14.86
CA PHE A 637 -13.99 -18.49 -14.39
C PHE A 637 -13.92 -17.06 -14.91
N GLY A 638 -13.48 -16.17 -14.05
CA GLY A 638 -13.33 -14.74 -14.29
C GLY A 638 -11.89 -14.42 -14.70
N THR A 639 -11.75 -13.55 -15.69
CA THR A 639 -10.43 -13.04 -16.12
C THR A 639 -10.54 -11.55 -16.38
N PRO A 640 -9.39 -10.84 -16.48
CA PRO A 640 -9.33 -9.47 -16.99
C PRO A 640 -10.00 -9.23 -18.35
N SER A 641 -10.20 -10.31 -19.11
CA SER A 641 -10.78 -10.25 -20.44
C SER A 641 -12.29 -10.51 -20.48
N GLY A 642 -12.90 -11.03 -19.41
CA GLY A 642 -14.31 -11.42 -19.40
C GLY A 642 -14.60 -12.70 -18.63
N LEU A 643 -15.88 -13.07 -18.62
CA LEU A 643 -16.38 -14.34 -18.13
C LEU A 643 -16.17 -15.46 -19.17
N HIS A 644 -15.72 -16.62 -18.67
CA HIS A 644 -15.53 -17.83 -19.47
C HIS A 644 -16.29 -19.00 -18.86
N GLN A 645 -16.74 -19.90 -19.73
CA GLN A 645 -17.39 -21.16 -19.35
C GLN A 645 -16.58 -22.34 -19.88
N MET A 646 -16.02 -23.16 -19.00
CA MET A 646 -15.40 -24.43 -19.37
C MET A 646 -16.36 -25.59 -19.10
N ARG A 647 -16.66 -26.38 -20.12
CA ARG A 647 -17.49 -27.58 -19.95
C ARG A 647 -16.65 -28.76 -19.49
N LEU A 648 -16.94 -29.29 -18.32
CA LEU A 648 -16.14 -30.34 -17.66
C LEU A 648 -16.15 -31.70 -18.39
N ILE A 649 -17.11 -31.93 -19.29
CA ILE A 649 -17.22 -33.20 -20.03
C ILE A 649 -16.29 -33.31 -21.24
N ASP A 650 -15.99 -32.19 -21.90
CA ASP A 650 -15.19 -32.16 -23.14
C ASP A 650 -14.14 -31.06 -23.18
N ASP A 651 -13.95 -30.33 -22.08
CA ASP A 651 -12.88 -29.36 -21.86
C ASP A 651 -12.90 -28.20 -22.88
N VAL A 652 -14.09 -27.86 -23.37
CA VAL A 652 -14.30 -26.74 -24.31
C VAL A 652 -14.63 -25.47 -23.55
N ILE A 653 -13.82 -24.43 -23.77
CA ILE A 653 -14.03 -23.07 -23.25
C ILE A 653 -14.92 -22.28 -24.22
N SER A 654 -15.94 -21.61 -23.67
CA SER A 654 -16.82 -20.67 -24.38
C SER A 654 -16.73 -19.29 -23.73
N HIS A 655 -16.75 -18.23 -24.53
CA HIS A 655 -16.70 -16.84 -24.08
C HIS A 655 -17.41 -15.93 -25.09
N SER A 656 -17.57 -14.65 -24.75
CA SER A 656 -18.24 -13.63 -25.57
C SER A 656 -19.74 -13.90 -25.81
N GLY A 657 -20.36 -13.12 -26.69
CA GLY A 657 -21.78 -13.26 -27.00
C GLY A 657 -22.64 -12.71 -25.88
N LEU A 658 -23.36 -13.59 -25.17
CA LEU A 658 -24.13 -13.20 -23.97
C LEU A 658 -23.29 -13.22 -22.69
N LEU A 659 -22.06 -13.73 -22.75
CA LEU A 659 -21.06 -13.68 -21.67
C LEU A 659 -20.19 -12.41 -21.74
N GLU A 660 -20.60 -11.44 -22.55
CA GLU A 660 -19.88 -10.18 -22.76
C GLU A 660 -20.89 -9.03 -22.71
N ASN A 661 -20.72 -8.16 -21.72
CA ASN A 661 -21.55 -6.97 -21.57
C ASN A 661 -21.03 -5.87 -22.52
N PRO A 662 -21.87 -5.31 -23.40
CA PRO A 662 -21.43 -4.26 -24.33
C PRO A 662 -21.18 -2.89 -23.66
N GLY A 663 -21.35 -2.75 -22.35
CA GLY A 663 -21.19 -1.50 -21.62
C GLY A 663 -22.28 -0.47 -21.92
N THR A 664 -22.07 0.76 -21.44
CA THR A 664 -22.90 1.94 -21.71
C THR A 664 -22.02 3.08 -22.23
N ASP A 665 -22.60 4.26 -22.44
CA ASP A 665 -21.81 5.46 -22.79
C ASP A 665 -20.94 5.93 -21.60
N GLU A 666 -21.39 5.66 -20.38
CA GLU A 666 -20.71 6.01 -19.11
C GLU A 666 -19.72 4.92 -18.69
N ILE A 667 -20.09 3.64 -18.82
CA ILE A 667 -19.29 2.50 -18.38
C ILE A 667 -18.64 1.82 -19.58
N SER A 668 -17.31 1.81 -19.58
CA SER A 668 -16.55 1.22 -20.66
C SER A 668 -16.74 -0.30 -20.74
N THR A 669 -16.69 -0.85 -21.96
CA THR A 669 -16.73 -2.31 -22.19
C THR A 669 -15.54 -3.04 -21.54
N LYS A 670 -14.44 -2.34 -21.27
CA LYS A 670 -13.27 -2.91 -20.63
C LYS A 670 -13.57 -3.19 -19.16
N ASP A 671 -14.11 -2.20 -18.45
CA ASP A 671 -14.22 -2.24 -16.98
C ASP A 671 -15.36 -3.18 -16.54
N ILE A 672 -16.52 -3.14 -17.20
CA ILE A 672 -17.65 -4.02 -16.89
C ILE A 672 -17.38 -5.51 -17.18
N ASN A 673 -16.40 -5.81 -18.04
CA ASN A 673 -16.00 -7.19 -18.36
C ASN A 673 -14.70 -7.60 -17.66
N ASN A 674 -14.13 -6.76 -16.82
CA ASN A 674 -13.00 -7.17 -15.99
C ASN A 674 -13.57 -7.93 -14.78
N ILE A 675 -13.73 -9.25 -14.89
CA ILE A 675 -14.51 -10.05 -13.92
C ILE A 675 -13.63 -10.45 -12.73
N ARG A 676 -14.17 -10.22 -11.53
CA ARG A 676 -13.53 -10.44 -10.25
C ARG A 676 -14.28 -11.39 -9.32
N ALA A 677 -15.59 -11.52 -9.49
CA ALA A 677 -16.44 -12.40 -8.69
C ALA A 677 -17.56 -13.01 -9.54
N ILE A 678 -17.97 -14.22 -9.20
CA ILE A 678 -18.96 -15.04 -9.91
C ILE A 678 -19.80 -15.74 -8.86
N HIS A 679 -21.07 -15.34 -8.76
CA HIS A 679 -22.02 -15.99 -7.87
C HIS A 679 -23.20 -16.55 -8.65
N THR A 680 -23.56 -17.81 -8.41
CA THR A 680 -24.67 -18.47 -9.11
C THR A 680 -25.82 -18.80 -8.18
N THR A 681 -27.04 -18.50 -8.61
CA THR A 681 -28.28 -18.78 -7.85
C THR A 681 -29.04 -19.99 -8.39
N GLY A 682 -28.56 -20.56 -9.51
CA GLY A 682 -29.22 -21.61 -10.30
C GLY A 682 -30.22 -21.09 -11.34
N GLU A 683 -30.64 -19.83 -11.27
CA GLU A 683 -31.45 -19.15 -12.31
C GLU A 683 -30.78 -17.88 -12.86
N GLN A 684 -29.82 -17.33 -12.11
CA GLN A 684 -29.01 -16.17 -12.47
C GLN A 684 -27.53 -16.45 -12.19
N ILE A 685 -26.67 -15.81 -12.97
CA ILE A 685 -25.23 -15.69 -12.74
C ILE A 685 -24.96 -14.21 -12.51
N ILE A 686 -24.58 -13.86 -11.29
CA ILE A 686 -24.27 -12.50 -10.86
C ILE A 686 -22.75 -12.35 -10.91
N LEU A 687 -22.28 -11.28 -11.56
CA LEU A 687 -20.87 -11.07 -11.82
C LEU A 687 -20.42 -9.78 -11.16
N GLY A 688 -19.29 -9.84 -10.46
CA GLY A 688 -18.56 -8.68 -9.96
C GLY A 688 -17.51 -8.27 -10.97
N SER A 689 -17.38 -6.96 -11.20
CA SER A 689 -16.40 -6.40 -12.13
C SER A 689 -15.77 -5.11 -11.61
N ASN A 690 -14.82 -4.55 -12.36
CA ASN A 690 -14.26 -3.22 -12.06
C ASN A 690 -15.30 -2.08 -12.14
N ALA A 691 -16.42 -2.27 -12.83
CA ALA A 691 -17.46 -1.24 -12.94
C ALA A 691 -18.69 -1.53 -12.06
N GLY A 692 -18.60 -2.50 -11.15
CA GLY A 692 -19.71 -2.94 -10.32
C GLY A 692 -20.31 -4.28 -10.75
N THR A 693 -21.50 -4.59 -10.23
CA THR A 693 -22.21 -5.84 -10.55
C THR A 693 -23.02 -5.79 -11.83
N TRP A 694 -23.13 -6.92 -12.53
CA TRP A 694 -24.13 -7.13 -13.57
C TRP A 694 -24.59 -8.58 -13.63
N VAL A 695 -25.78 -8.82 -14.19
CA VAL A 695 -26.46 -10.12 -14.06
C VAL A 695 -26.72 -10.75 -15.43
N VAL A 696 -26.44 -12.04 -15.52
CA VAL A 696 -26.77 -12.90 -16.66
C VAL A 696 -27.92 -13.83 -16.27
N SER A 697 -29.02 -13.77 -17.02
CA SER A 697 -30.15 -14.70 -16.81
C SER A 697 -29.81 -16.05 -17.44
N GLY A 698 -29.73 -17.11 -16.62
CA GLY A 698 -29.31 -18.43 -17.07
C GLY A 698 -28.83 -19.36 -15.94
N ASP A 699 -28.54 -20.59 -16.33
CA ASP A 699 -27.95 -21.62 -15.47
C ASP A 699 -26.70 -22.23 -16.16
N TYR A 700 -26.05 -23.21 -15.52
CA TYR A 700 -24.95 -24.00 -16.09
C TYR A 700 -25.22 -24.51 -17.52
N SER A 701 -26.49 -24.71 -17.91
CA SER A 701 -26.87 -25.33 -19.16
C SER A 701 -27.05 -24.33 -20.31
N ASN A 702 -27.68 -23.18 -20.05
CA ASN A 702 -27.98 -22.17 -21.05
C ASN A 702 -28.08 -20.77 -20.43
N VAL A 703 -27.51 -19.80 -21.15
CA VAL A 703 -27.66 -18.37 -20.91
C VAL A 703 -28.65 -17.76 -21.91
N TYR A 704 -29.54 -16.89 -21.44
CA TYR A 704 -30.66 -16.34 -22.21
C TYR A 704 -30.47 -14.87 -22.60
N GLU A 705 -30.19 -14.01 -21.62
CA GLU A 705 -30.00 -12.57 -21.80
C GLU A 705 -29.21 -11.96 -20.64
N ILE A 706 -28.75 -10.73 -20.85
CA ILE A 706 -28.17 -9.89 -19.80
C ILE A 706 -29.32 -9.13 -19.17
N ASP A 707 -29.51 -9.30 -17.86
CA ASP A 707 -30.64 -8.72 -17.14
C ASP A 707 -30.36 -7.27 -16.72
N GLN A 708 -31.40 -6.45 -16.63
CA GLN A 708 -31.29 -5.06 -16.17
C GLN A 708 -31.57 -5.01 -14.67
N GLN A 709 -30.52 -5.11 -13.87
CA GLN A 709 -30.54 -5.06 -12.41
C GLN A 709 -29.84 -3.78 -11.91
N GLU A 710 -30.23 -3.28 -10.73
CA GLU A 710 -29.50 -2.20 -10.04
C GLU A 710 -28.05 -2.64 -9.76
N ILE A 711 -27.10 -1.81 -10.16
CA ILE A 711 -25.66 -2.09 -10.05
C ILE A 711 -25.19 -1.78 -8.63
N ILE A 712 -24.40 -2.66 -8.04
CA ILE A 712 -23.56 -2.34 -6.88
C ILE A 712 -22.23 -1.84 -7.44
N PRO A 713 -21.86 -0.56 -7.24
CA PRO A 713 -20.67 0.03 -7.86
C PRO A 713 -19.38 -0.21 -7.05
N GLY A 714 -18.25 -0.10 -7.75
CA GLY A 714 -16.89 -0.35 -7.23
C GLY A 714 -16.28 -1.61 -7.84
N TYR A 715 -15.05 -1.94 -7.42
CA TYR A 715 -14.40 -3.18 -7.83
C TYR A 715 -14.96 -4.33 -6.99
N ILE A 716 -15.89 -5.11 -7.56
CA ILE A 716 -16.62 -6.11 -6.77
C ILE A 716 -15.88 -7.43 -6.74
N SER A 717 -15.28 -7.77 -5.60
CA SER A 717 -14.45 -8.96 -5.39
C SER A 717 -15.21 -10.16 -4.84
N GLU A 718 -16.31 -9.94 -4.10
CA GLU A 718 -17.06 -11.02 -3.45
C GLU A 718 -18.57 -10.74 -3.52
N ILE A 719 -19.39 -11.78 -3.70
CA ILE A 719 -20.84 -11.64 -3.90
C ILE A 719 -21.58 -12.79 -3.22
N VAL A 720 -22.55 -12.43 -2.38
CA VAL A 720 -23.50 -13.38 -1.80
C VAL A 720 -24.94 -12.93 -1.97
N THR A 721 -25.87 -13.86 -1.85
CA THR A 721 -27.31 -13.58 -1.91
C THR A 721 -28.04 -14.12 -0.71
N ILE A 722 -28.96 -13.33 -0.16
CA ILE A 722 -29.87 -13.75 0.91
C ILE A 722 -31.32 -13.78 0.43
N GLY A 723 -32.12 -14.71 0.96
CA GLY A 723 -33.54 -14.84 0.65
C GLY A 723 -33.86 -15.79 -0.52
N ASP A 724 -35.15 -15.88 -0.86
CA ASP A 724 -35.65 -16.70 -1.97
C ASP A 724 -35.61 -15.90 -3.29
N SER A 725 -35.64 -16.57 -4.45
CA SER A 725 -35.58 -15.95 -5.80
C SER A 725 -36.64 -14.88 -6.11
N GLY A 726 -37.68 -14.71 -5.29
CA GLY A 726 -38.69 -13.66 -5.44
C GLY A 726 -38.56 -12.47 -4.48
N ASN A 727 -37.60 -12.50 -3.55
CA ASN A 727 -37.28 -11.43 -2.60
C ASN A 727 -35.81 -11.60 -2.17
N MET A 728 -34.93 -11.61 -3.17
CA MET A 728 -33.50 -11.82 -3.03
C MET A 728 -32.81 -10.47 -2.82
N THR A 729 -31.89 -10.41 -1.87
CA THR A 729 -30.99 -9.26 -1.72
C THR A 729 -29.60 -9.72 -2.16
N ILE A 730 -29.00 -8.96 -3.08
CA ILE A 730 -27.63 -9.15 -3.52
C ILE A 730 -26.75 -8.32 -2.59
N ILE A 731 -25.73 -8.95 -2.06
CA ILE A 731 -24.71 -8.30 -1.23
C ILE A 731 -23.39 -8.45 -1.99
N GLY A 732 -22.69 -7.34 -2.17
CA GLY A 732 -21.39 -7.31 -2.86
C GLY A 732 -20.37 -6.57 -2.03
N ALA A 733 -19.14 -7.07 -2.01
CA ALA A 733 -18.00 -6.39 -1.42
C ALA A 733 -17.25 -5.61 -2.50
N ALA A 734 -17.09 -4.31 -2.29
CA ALA A 734 -16.15 -3.50 -3.07
C ALA A 734 -14.75 -3.62 -2.43
N GLU A 735 -13.77 -4.15 -3.14
CA GLU A 735 -12.40 -4.23 -2.63
C GLU A 735 -11.77 -2.82 -2.54
N PRO A 736 -10.93 -2.55 -1.52
CA PRO A 736 -10.01 -1.44 -1.58
C PRO A 736 -9.01 -1.68 -2.72
N GLY A 737 -8.64 -0.63 -3.45
CA GLY A 737 -7.63 -0.75 -4.50
C GLY A 737 -6.25 -0.64 -3.87
N LYS A 738 -5.41 0.29 -4.33
CA LYS A 738 -4.25 0.69 -3.53
C LYS A 738 -4.70 1.51 -2.30
N TYR A 739 -5.80 2.24 -2.45
CA TYR A 739 -6.40 3.07 -1.42
C TYR A 739 -7.88 2.69 -1.25
N SER A 740 -8.40 2.89 -0.04
CA SER A 740 -9.74 2.49 0.36
C SER A 740 -10.80 3.52 -0.05
N ASN A 741 -10.37 4.76 -0.32
CA ASN A 741 -11.20 5.88 -0.71
C ASN A 741 -12.34 6.15 0.29
N LEU A 742 -12.13 5.89 1.59
CA LEU A 742 -13.15 6.14 2.60
C LEU A 742 -13.41 7.64 2.77
N GLU A 743 -12.35 8.45 2.73
CA GLU A 743 -12.38 9.92 2.68
C GLU A 743 -11.87 10.49 1.34
N LEU A 744 -12.18 11.77 1.06
CA LEU A 744 -11.79 12.40 -0.21
C LEU A 744 -10.36 12.91 -0.10
N MET A 745 -9.48 12.44 -0.98
CA MET A 745 -8.16 13.07 -1.13
C MET A 745 -8.30 14.55 -1.51
N ASN A 746 -7.68 15.44 -0.75
CA ASN A 746 -7.89 16.89 -0.88
C ASN A 746 -6.57 17.66 -0.97
N PRO A 747 -6.22 18.20 -2.16
CA PRO A 747 -5.01 19.00 -2.44
C PRO A 747 -4.81 20.32 -1.70
N LYS A 748 -5.62 20.58 -0.67
CA LYS A 748 -5.53 21.76 0.18
C LYS A 748 -5.64 21.42 1.66
N SER A 749 -5.60 20.14 2.00
CA SER A 749 -5.63 19.62 3.35
C SER A 749 -4.46 18.67 3.51
N ASN A 750 -3.53 19.05 4.39
CA ASN A 750 -2.34 18.27 4.69
C ASN A 750 -2.60 16.98 5.50
N ASP A 751 -3.87 16.55 5.58
CA ASP A 751 -4.46 15.52 6.45
C ASP A 751 -5.91 15.39 5.95
N SER A 752 -6.08 14.61 4.88
CA SER A 752 -7.30 14.51 4.08
C SER A 752 -8.41 13.77 4.80
N ASP A 753 -8.07 12.72 5.55
CA ASP A 753 -9.03 11.91 6.30
C ASP A 753 -9.23 12.36 7.78
N SER A 754 -8.43 13.32 8.23
CA SER A 754 -8.53 13.98 9.54
C SER A 754 -8.25 13.09 10.75
N ASP A 755 -7.42 12.07 10.61
CA ASP A 755 -7.03 11.19 11.71
C ASP A 755 -5.88 11.74 12.59
N GLY A 756 -5.17 12.74 12.06
CA GLY A 756 -4.08 13.46 12.71
C GLY A 756 -2.68 13.05 12.26
N ILE A 757 -2.55 12.26 11.20
CA ILE A 757 -1.33 11.99 10.45
C ILE A 757 -1.39 12.78 9.11
N PRO A 758 -0.29 13.37 8.61
CA PRO A 758 -0.28 14.03 7.31
C PRO A 758 -0.19 13.07 6.12
N ASP A 759 -0.91 13.36 5.03
CA ASP A 759 -1.02 12.50 3.85
C ASP A 759 0.36 12.11 3.26
N GLY A 760 1.28 13.08 3.16
CA GLY A 760 2.64 12.81 2.68
C GLY A 760 3.43 11.85 3.59
N TRP A 761 3.25 11.93 4.92
CA TRP A 761 3.88 10.99 5.87
C TRP A 761 3.29 9.59 5.73
N GLU A 762 1.97 9.49 5.59
CA GLU A 762 1.26 8.22 5.42
C GLU A 762 1.74 7.51 4.16
N LEU A 763 1.76 8.21 3.03
CA LEU A 763 2.25 7.67 1.77
C LEU A 763 3.71 7.22 1.86
N GLY A 764 4.55 8.02 2.54
CA GLY A 764 5.96 7.73 2.77
C GLY A 764 6.20 6.47 3.60
N ASN A 765 5.24 6.11 4.46
CA ASN A 765 5.26 4.95 5.34
C ASN A 765 4.19 3.91 4.97
N GLY A 766 3.66 3.90 3.75
CA GLY A 766 2.76 2.84 3.28
C GLY A 766 1.38 2.77 3.96
N LEU A 767 0.95 3.83 4.65
CA LEU A 767 -0.42 4.02 5.13
C LEU A 767 -1.32 4.56 4.01
N ASP A 768 -2.64 4.52 4.25
CA ASP A 768 -3.67 4.96 3.32
C ASP A 768 -4.24 6.32 3.78
N PRO A 769 -3.90 7.44 3.13
CA PRO A 769 -4.34 8.79 3.52
C PRO A 769 -5.84 9.06 3.28
N THR A 770 -6.58 8.00 2.92
CA THR A 770 -8.03 8.01 2.77
C THR A 770 -8.74 7.10 3.77
N ASP A 771 -8.01 6.39 4.65
CA ASP A 771 -8.53 5.49 5.68
C ASP A 771 -8.17 5.97 7.11
N PRO A 772 -9.06 6.75 7.77
CA PRO A 772 -8.76 7.38 9.07
C PRO A 772 -8.66 6.41 10.25
N TRP A 773 -8.74 5.10 9.99
CA TRP A 773 -8.70 4.05 11.00
C TRP A 773 -7.37 3.32 11.03
N ASP A 774 -6.55 3.43 9.99
CA ASP A 774 -5.23 2.81 9.97
C ASP A 774 -4.26 3.45 10.98
N ALA A 775 -4.43 4.74 11.32
CA ALA A 775 -3.74 5.41 12.43
C ALA A 775 -3.87 4.71 13.79
N ARG A 776 -4.93 3.91 13.98
CA ARG A 776 -5.18 3.18 15.23
C ARG A 776 -4.67 1.75 15.21
N LEU A 777 -4.23 1.28 14.06
CA LEU A 777 -3.60 -0.01 13.90
C LEU A 777 -2.11 0.11 14.24
N ASP A 778 -1.48 -1.05 14.35
CA ASP A 778 -0.07 -1.26 14.70
C ASP A 778 0.39 -2.27 13.63
N PHE A 779 1.10 -1.78 12.62
CA PHE A 779 1.29 -2.50 11.35
C PHE A 779 2.44 -3.52 11.41
N ASP A 780 3.46 -3.24 12.20
CA ASP A 780 4.62 -4.10 12.41
C ASP A 780 4.55 -4.93 13.71
N TYR A 781 3.55 -4.67 14.55
CA TYR A 781 3.16 -5.48 15.70
C TYR A 781 4.21 -5.46 16.81
N ASP A 782 4.85 -4.32 16.98
CA ASP A 782 6.03 -4.14 17.82
C ASP A 782 5.71 -3.65 19.25
N GLY A 783 4.41 -3.50 19.54
CA GLY A 783 3.85 -3.21 20.86
C GLY A 783 4.22 -4.24 21.95
N LEU A 784 3.62 -4.11 23.14
CA LEU A 784 3.96 -4.98 24.28
C LEU A 784 3.00 -6.14 24.50
N ASP A 785 3.53 -7.36 24.52
CA ASP A 785 2.82 -8.52 25.08
C ASP A 785 2.82 -8.46 26.61
N LEU A 786 1.68 -8.07 27.18
CA LEU A 786 1.56 -7.88 28.62
C LEU A 786 1.36 -9.19 29.39
N ASP A 787 0.94 -10.28 28.73
CA ASP A 787 0.70 -11.56 29.39
C ASP A 787 1.69 -12.67 29.01
N GLN A 788 2.56 -12.40 28.04
CA GLN A 788 3.70 -13.20 27.62
C GLN A 788 3.27 -14.59 27.15
N SER A 789 2.07 -14.65 26.60
CA SER A 789 1.50 -15.86 26.02
C SER A 789 1.92 -16.04 24.56
N GLY A 790 2.39 -14.98 23.90
CA GLY A 790 2.70 -14.96 22.47
C GLY A 790 1.47 -15.19 21.60
N ASP A 791 0.27 -14.90 22.13
CA ASP A 791 -1.00 -15.08 21.43
C ASP A 791 -1.55 -13.80 20.76
N GLY A 792 -0.94 -12.64 21.04
CA GLY A 792 -1.32 -11.35 20.46
C GLY A 792 -2.66 -10.79 20.97
N ILE A 793 -3.21 -11.32 22.08
CA ILE A 793 -4.56 -10.99 22.57
C ILE A 793 -4.53 -9.94 23.67
N TYR A 794 -3.52 -9.96 24.53
CA TYR A 794 -3.41 -9.03 25.66
C TYR A 794 -2.26 -8.04 25.46
N GLU A 795 -2.32 -7.32 24.35
CA GLU A 795 -1.29 -6.39 23.89
C GLU A 795 -1.54 -4.95 24.36
N ARG A 796 -0.43 -4.21 24.50
CA ARG A 796 -0.45 -2.76 24.46
C ARG A 796 0.14 -2.31 23.13
N LEU A 797 -0.74 -1.86 22.23
CA LEU A 797 -0.38 -1.36 20.91
C LEU A 797 0.59 -0.18 20.98
N TRP A 798 1.50 -0.15 20.02
CA TRP A 798 2.26 1.02 19.62
C TRP A 798 1.72 1.43 18.24
N THR A 799 0.66 2.25 18.27
CA THR A 799 -0.11 2.49 17.04
C THR A 799 0.66 3.38 16.06
N ASN A 800 0.35 3.29 14.76
CA ASN A 800 0.93 4.13 13.71
C ASN A 800 0.86 5.64 14.07
N LEU A 801 -0.22 6.08 14.74
CA LEU A 801 -0.36 7.45 15.22
C LEU A 801 0.56 7.79 16.41
N ASP A 802 0.82 6.84 17.30
CA ASP A 802 1.76 7.02 18.40
C ASP A 802 3.20 7.10 17.87
N GLU A 803 3.53 6.30 16.86
CA GLU A 803 4.79 6.33 16.12
C GLU A 803 5.04 7.65 15.42
N PHE A 804 4.09 8.13 14.61
CA PHE A 804 4.16 9.45 13.99
C PHE A 804 4.38 10.57 15.03
N ARG A 805 3.75 10.44 16.20
CA ARG A 805 3.85 11.42 17.29
C ARG A 805 5.10 11.27 18.14
N TYR A 806 5.94 10.27 17.89
CA TYR A 806 7.18 10.08 18.60
C TYR A 806 8.11 11.30 18.41
N ILE A 807 8.76 11.69 19.49
CA ILE A 807 9.72 12.80 19.53
C ILE A 807 11.01 12.25 20.13
N GLU A 808 12.14 12.55 19.49
CA GLU A 808 13.45 12.05 19.89
C GLU A 808 13.76 12.33 21.37
N ARG A 809 14.46 11.39 22.02
CA ARG A 809 14.93 11.50 23.41
C ARG A 809 16.38 11.96 23.46
N THR A 810 17.18 11.63 22.45
CA THR A 810 18.61 11.95 22.35
C THR A 810 18.89 13.06 21.33
N GLU A 811 20.14 13.52 21.25
CA GLU A 811 20.55 14.55 20.28
C GLU A 811 20.80 13.95 18.88
N ASP A 812 21.10 12.65 18.80
CA ASP A 812 21.45 11.93 17.57
C ASP A 812 20.24 11.19 16.95
N GLY A 813 19.13 11.03 17.69
CA GLY A 813 17.85 10.52 17.20
C GLY A 813 17.03 11.54 16.38
N TYR A 814 15.85 11.12 15.92
CA TYR A 814 14.93 11.92 15.10
C TYR A 814 13.45 11.71 15.48
N ASN A 815 12.57 12.60 15.01
CA ASN A 815 11.13 12.49 15.26
C ASN A 815 10.52 11.42 14.35
N SER A 816 9.48 10.74 14.85
CA SER A 816 8.81 9.61 14.19
C SER A 816 9.64 8.32 14.17
N THR A 817 8.98 7.21 14.46
CA THR A 817 9.45 5.85 14.12
C THR A 817 8.80 5.38 12.81
N ASN A 818 9.20 4.22 12.30
CA ASN A 818 8.68 3.66 11.06
C ASN A 818 7.64 2.56 11.35
N PRO A 819 6.35 2.77 11.01
CA PRO A 819 5.25 1.86 11.35
C PRO A 819 5.25 0.51 10.63
N ASN A 820 6.22 0.27 9.75
CA ASN A 820 6.38 -1.00 9.06
C ASN A 820 7.63 -1.76 9.52
N VAL A 821 8.39 -1.21 10.47
CA VAL A 821 9.65 -1.75 10.93
C VAL A 821 9.70 -1.60 12.43
N GLY A 822 9.36 -2.66 13.14
CA GLY A 822 9.25 -2.63 14.60
C GLY A 822 10.56 -2.42 15.36
N ASP A 823 11.69 -2.18 14.70
CA ASP A 823 13.00 -1.81 15.26
C ASP A 823 13.62 -0.79 14.28
N THR A 824 13.31 0.49 14.51
CA THR A 824 13.59 1.57 13.56
C THR A 824 15.09 1.84 13.41
N ASP A 825 15.87 1.71 14.48
CA ASP A 825 17.32 1.95 14.45
C ASP A 825 18.18 0.68 14.28
N GLY A 826 17.57 -0.50 14.38
CA GLY A 826 18.15 -1.79 14.05
C GLY A 826 19.08 -2.35 15.13
N ASP A 827 18.89 -1.96 16.39
CA ASP A 827 19.76 -2.36 17.49
C ASP A 827 19.34 -3.67 18.20
N GLY A 828 18.17 -4.20 17.83
CA GLY A 828 17.60 -5.45 18.35
C GLY A 828 16.52 -5.28 19.41
N LEU A 829 16.12 -4.06 19.76
CA LEU A 829 14.94 -3.75 20.57
C LEU A 829 13.80 -3.26 19.69
N SER A 830 12.55 -3.49 20.12
CA SER A 830 11.42 -2.92 19.40
C SER A 830 11.12 -1.49 19.81
N ASP A 831 10.62 -0.66 18.89
CA ASP A 831 10.31 0.74 19.16
C ASP A 831 9.30 0.86 20.31
N GLY A 832 8.29 0.00 20.33
CA GLY A 832 7.35 -0.15 21.43
C GLY A 832 8.04 -0.50 22.76
N ALA A 833 8.95 -1.48 22.79
CA ALA A 833 9.69 -1.90 23.99
C ALA A 833 10.51 -0.75 24.58
N GLU A 834 11.22 -0.01 23.71
CA GLU A 834 12.05 1.13 24.05
C GLU A 834 11.25 2.34 24.51
N TYR A 835 10.16 2.67 23.80
CA TYR A 835 9.29 3.76 24.18
C TYR A 835 8.69 3.52 25.57
N PHE A 836 8.18 2.31 25.84
CA PHE A 836 7.56 1.99 27.11
C PHE A 836 8.55 1.63 28.23
N GLY A 837 9.81 1.32 27.91
CA GLY A 837 10.82 0.87 28.87
C GLY A 837 10.50 -0.50 29.45
N PHE A 838 10.18 -1.46 28.56
CA PHE A 838 9.79 -2.82 28.93
C PHE A 838 10.59 -3.84 28.11
N PHE A 839 11.58 -4.46 28.74
CA PHE A 839 12.57 -5.32 28.07
C PHE A 839 12.57 -6.74 28.61
N TYR A 840 11.39 -7.28 28.95
CA TYR A 840 11.28 -8.57 29.62
C TYR A 840 11.82 -9.73 28.77
N GLU A 841 11.56 -9.70 27.46
CA GLU A 841 11.92 -10.76 26.52
C GLU A 841 13.43 -10.80 26.24
N SER A 842 14.03 -9.62 26.09
CA SER A 842 15.46 -9.47 25.81
C SER A 842 16.35 -9.58 27.06
N SER A 843 15.78 -9.48 28.27
CA SER A 843 16.57 -9.45 29.52
C SER A 843 16.71 -10.81 30.22
N ASN A 844 17.95 -11.20 30.55
CA ASN A 844 18.20 -12.37 31.40
C ASN A 844 18.01 -12.05 32.90
N LEU A 845 16.89 -12.47 33.48
CA LEU A 845 16.58 -12.30 34.91
C LEU A 845 17.04 -13.47 35.81
N TRP A 846 17.50 -14.57 35.23
CA TRP A 846 17.94 -15.77 35.97
C TRP A 846 19.33 -15.62 36.59
N CYS A 847 20.22 -14.94 35.87
CA CYS A 847 21.59 -14.66 36.32
C CYS A 847 21.69 -13.22 36.85
N TYR A 848 22.45 -13.04 37.94
CA TYR A 848 22.53 -11.76 38.64
C TYR A 848 23.81 -11.62 39.46
N TYR A 849 24.17 -10.40 39.82
CA TYR A 849 25.27 -10.13 40.75
C TYR A 849 24.74 -9.90 42.16
N ASN A 850 25.30 -10.62 43.14
CA ASN A 850 24.98 -10.34 44.53
C ASN A 850 25.64 -9.03 45.01
N VAL A 851 25.38 -8.62 46.26
CA VAL A 851 25.96 -7.38 46.82
C VAL A 851 27.48 -7.43 47.06
N GLN A 852 28.11 -8.58 46.80
CA GLN A 852 29.55 -8.79 46.80
C GLN A 852 30.14 -8.87 45.38
N LEU A 853 29.32 -8.64 44.34
CA LEU A 853 29.68 -8.74 42.92
C LEU A 853 30.12 -10.17 42.53
N GLU A 854 29.47 -11.18 43.10
CA GLU A 854 29.61 -12.56 42.64
C GLU A 854 28.48 -12.87 41.64
N TYR A 855 28.83 -13.39 40.48
CA TYR A 855 27.90 -13.80 39.43
C TYR A 855 27.21 -15.12 39.80
N ILE A 856 25.88 -15.12 39.87
CA ILE A 856 25.08 -16.27 40.33
C ILE A 856 23.88 -16.47 39.41
N CYS A 857 23.70 -17.69 38.94
CA CYS A 857 22.55 -18.12 38.15
C CYS A 857 21.67 -19.06 39.00
N ASP A 858 20.46 -18.64 39.36
CA ASP A 858 19.52 -19.43 40.18
C ASP A 858 18.10 -19.44 39.63
N SER A 859 17.63 -20.65 39.31
CA SER A 859 16.30 -20.92 38.74
C SER A 859 15.12 -20.35 39.50
N GLN A 860 15.19 -20.42 40.83
CA GLN A 860 14.09 -20.11 41.70
C GLN A 860 14.03 -18.60 41.94
N ILE A 861 15.20 -17.95 41.99
CA ILE A 861 15.29 -16.50 42.08
C ILE A 861 14.87 -15.87 40.74
N GLY A 862 15.33 -16.41 39.61
CA GLY A 862 14.91 -15.98 38.27
C GLY A 862 13.40 -16.03 38.10
N ALA A 863 12.75 -17.16 38.41
CA ALA A 863 11.29 -17.26 38.33
C ALA A 863 10.54 -16.22 39.21
N ASN A 864 11.10 -15.85 40.37
CA ASN A 864 10.54 -14.79 41.21
C ASN A 864 10.79 -13.39 40.62
N ALA A 865 11.92 -13.19 39.95
CA ALA A 865 12.25 -11.96 39.25
C ALA A 865 11.30 -11.73 38.07
N ASN A 866 11.08 -12.75 37.22
CA ASN A 866 10.11 -12.69 36.11
C ASN A 866 8.72 -12.30 36.61
N ALA A 867 8.22 -12.98 37.65
CA ALA A 867 6.92 -12.66 38.24
C ALA A 867 6.82 -11.23 38.81
N THR A 868 7.94 -10.66 39.26
CA THR A 868 8.00 -9.28 39.78
C THR A 868 8.09 -8.26 38.64
N TYR A 869 8.82 -8.58 37.58
CA TYR A 869 8.96 -7.74 36.38
C TYR A 869 7.59 -7.55 35.71
N LEU A 870 6.90 -8.65 35.38
CA LEU A 870 5.57 -8.64 34.75
C LEU A 870 4.51 -7.94 35.62
N GLN A 871 4.62 -8.01 36.95
CA GLN A 871 3.68 -7.31 37.85
C GLN A 871 3.90 -5.80 37.92
N SER A 872 5.08 -5.31 37.54
CA SER A 872 5.47 -3.91 37.75
C SER A 872 5.19 -3.04 36.52
N SER A 873 4.95 -3.64 35.34
CA SER A 873 4.51 -3.03 34.06
C SER A 873 5.35 -1.88 33.47
N ILE A 874 6.16 -1.17 34.26
CA ILE A 874 7.09 -0.10 33.85
C ILE A 874 8.22 -0.10 34.88
N VAL A 875 9.26 -0.88 34.61
CA VAL A 875 10.37 -1.09 35.55
C VAL A 875 11.58 -0.25 35.16
N ASP A 876 11.88 -0.19 33.87
CA ASP A 876 13.07 0.43 33.32
C ASP A 876 12.76 1.86 32.80
N VAL A 877 13.82 2.61 32.54
CA VAL A 877 13.75 3.86 31.77
C VAL A 877 13.81 3.44 30.31
N GLY A 878 12.92 3.99 29.48
CA GLY A 878 12.97 3.72 28.05
C GLY A 878 14.14 4.40 27.35
N THR A 879 14.58 3.80 26.25
CA THR A 879 15.64 4.24 25.33
C THR A 879 15.04 5.00 24.15
N ASP A 880 15.84 5.38 23.15
CA ASP A 880 15.40 6.13 21.98
C ASP A 880 15.29 5.23 20.74
N PRO A 881 14.07 4.85 20.31
CA PRO A 881 13.81 4.03 19.11
C PRO A 881 14.47 4.44 17.80
N THR A 882 15.00 5.66 17.73
CA THR A 882 15.59 6.21 16.51
C THR A 882 17.10 6.35 16.59
N ASN A 883 17.71 5.87 17.67
CA ASN A 883 19.12 6.02 17.96
C ASN A 883 19.66 4.84 18.78
N PHE A 884 20.38 3.97 18.07
CA PHE A 884 20.90 2.70 18.56
C PHE A 884 21.75 2.76 19.84
N ASP A 885 22.27 3.92 20.25
CA ASP A 885 23.11 4.13 21.44
C ASP A 885 22.60 5.37 22.18
N SER A 886 21.68 5.16 23.12
CA SER A 886 20.92 6.23 23.77
C SER A 886 21.76 7.16 24.64
N ASP A 887 22.87 6.66 25.20
CA ASP A 887 23.72 7.43 26.10
C ASP A 887 25.07 7.85 25.51
N GLY A 888 25.39 7.37 24.30
CA GLY A 888 26.50 7.78 23.46
C GLY A 888 27.86 7.23 23.90
N ASP A 889 27.89 6.04 24.51
CA ASP A 889 29.11 5.42 25.02
C ASP A 889 29.79 4.41 24.07
N GLY A 890 29.11 4.08 22.98
CA GLY A 890 29.56 3.22 21.90
C GLY A 890 29.07 1.78 21.97
N MET A 891 28.22 1.42 22.94
CA MET A 891 27.49 0.15 23.00
C MET A 891 26.03 0.37 22.56
N PRO A 892 25.45 -0.53 21.73
CA PRO A 892 24.04 -0.43 21.36
C PRO A 892 23.11 -0.79 22.52
N ASP A 893 21.94 -0.15 22.60
CA ASP A 893 21.00 -0.35 23.69
C ASP A 893 20.53 -1.82 23.76
N GLY A 894 20.21 -2.41 22.62
CA GLY A 894 19.84 -3.82 22.50
C GLY A 894 20.91 -4.79 23.00
N TRP A 895 22.18 -4.53 22.68
CA TRP A 895 23.29 -5.35 23.18
C TRP A 895 23.42 -5.24 24.69
N GLU A 896 23.27 -4.04 25.25
CA GLU A 896 23.30 -3.83 26.70
C GLU A 896 22.14 -4.53 27.40
N ILE A 897 20.93 -4.44 26.84
CA ILE A 897 19.73 -5.10 27.39
C ILE A 897 19.87 -6.63 27.39
N GLU A 898 20.48 -7.22 26.36
CA GLU A 898 20.74 -8.67 26.30
C GLU A 898 21.76 -9.10 27.37
N HIS A 899 22.82 -8.32 27.54
CA HIS A 899 23.96 -8.67 28.39
C HIS A 899 23.86 -8.16 29.84
N ARG A 900 22.87 -7.31 30.18
CA ARG A 900 22.70 -6.79 31.54
C ARG A 900 22.34 -7.88 32.55
N ARG A 901 22.76 -7.65 33.79
CA ARG A 901 22.43 -8.47 34.97
C ARG A 901 22.03 -7.56 36.12
N TRP A 902 20.92 -7.89 36.79
CA TRP A 902 20.50 -7.09 37.93
C TRP A 902 21.44 -7.30 39.11
N VAL A 903 21.67 -6.26 39.90
CA VAL A 903 22.54 -6.29 41.07
C VAL A 903 21.70 -6.25 42.34
N GLY A 904 21.86 -7.24 43.21
CA GLY A 904 21.24 -7.25 44.54
C GLY A 904 21.04 -8.63 45.17
N SER A 905 20.26 -8.69 46.25
CA SER A 905 19.89 -9.95 46.92
C SER A 905 18.52 -10.50 46.49
N SER A 906 17.71 -9.66 45.85
CA SER A 906 16.37 -9.99 45.36
C SER A 906 15.97 -8.95 44.33
N PHE A 907 15.33 -9.38 43.26
CA PHE A 907 14.78 -8.47 42.25
C PHE A 907 13.56 -7.72 42.80
N THR A 908 13.50 -6.42 42.58
CA THR A 908 12.49 -5.49 43.10
C THR A 908 11.91 -4.57 42.03
N GLY A 909 12.34 -4.75 40.77
CA GLY A 909 12.11 -3.80 39.69
C GLY A 909 13.16 -2.68 39.70
N GLY A 910 13.33 -1.95 40.80
CA GLY A 910 14.28 -0.82 40.87
C GLY A 910 15.73 -1.21 41.20
N ASN A 911 16.22 -2.35 40.71
CA ASN A 911 17.61 -2.77 40.93
C ASN A 911 18.56 -1.96 40.03
N ASN A 912 19.86 -1.98 40.35
CA ASN A 912 20.87 -1.46 39.43
C ASN A 912 21.23 -2.56 38.43
N TRP A 913 21.55 -2.19 37.20
CA TRP A 913 22.00 -3.11 36.16
C TRP A 913 23.54 -3.07 36.03
N SER A 914 24.13 -4.15 35.50
CA SER A 914 25.56 -4.19 35.15
C SER A 914 25.87 -3.45 33.85
N LEU A 915 24.88 -3.40 32.95
CA LEU A 915 24.82 -2.60 31.72
C LEU A 915 23.45 -1.90 31.71
N ASP A 916 23.41 -0.62 31.35
CA ASP A 916 22.28 0.29 31.49
C ASP A 916 22.35 1.34 30.36
N PRO A 917 21.53 1.23 29.30
CA PRO A 917 21.61 2.04 28.07
C PRO A 917 21.27 3.53 28.24
N ASN A 918 21.15 3.97 29.49
CA ASN A 918 20.93 5.35 29.88
C ASN A 918 22.07 5.86 30.79
N ARG A 919 23.22 5.17 30.81
CA ARG A 919 24.36 5.41 31.69
C ARG A 919 25.72 5.01 31.07
N ALA A 920 26.22 5.90 30.22
CA ALA A 920 27.52 5.89 29.54
C ALA A 920 28.81 5.59 30.34
N GLU A 921 28.74 5.47 31.66
CA GLU A 921 29.88 5.18 32.52
C GLU A 921 30.16 3.69 32.67
N ASP A 922 29.19 2.83 32.35
CA ASP A 922 29.29 1.38 32.44
C ASP A 922 29.99 0.72 31.25
N ALA A 923 30.10 1.37 30.09
CA ALA A 923 31.09 0.99 29.06
C ALA A 923 32.51 0.79 29.63
N ASN A 924 32.84 1.54 30.68
CA ASN A 924 34.16 1.48 31.32
C ASN A 924 34.23 0.50 32.50
N TRP A 925 33.12 -0.16 32.83
CA TRP A 925 33.08 -1.18 33.88
C TRP A 925 33.57 -2.52 33.32
N ASP A 926 33.84 -3.42 34.24
CA ASP A 926 34.41 -4.75 34.04
C ASP A 926 33.60 -5.64 34.97
N ALA A 927 32.52 -6.21 34.43
CA ALA A 927 31.45 -6.81 35.23
C ALA A 927 31.87 -8.16 35.82
N ASP A 928 32.68 -8.95 35.12
CA ASP A 928 33.19 -10.23 35.58
C ASP A 928 34.58 -10.15 36.27
N GLY A 929 35.28 -9.04 36.11
CA GLY A 929 36.54 -8.71 36.75
C GLY A 929 37.79 -9.22 36.04
N ASP A 930 37.68 -9.65 34.77
CA ASP A 930 38.79 -10.23 34.00
C ASP A 930 39.82 -9.18 33.50
N GLY A 931 39.45 -7.90 33.56
CA GLY A 931 40.25 -6.76 33.15
C GLY A 931 39.97 -6.24 31.74
N LEU A 932 39.05 -6.87 31.02
CA LEU A 932 38.43 -6.34 29.82
C LEU A 932 37.23 -5.46 30.24
N GLN A 933 36.95 -4.41 29.48
CA GLN A 933 35.82 -3.53 29.77
C GLN A 933 34.63 -3.94 28.92
N ASN A 934 33.40 -3.67 29.38
CA ASN A 934 32.16 -3.98 28.65
C ASN A 934 32.20 -3.49 27.19
N LEU A 935 32.66 -2.25 26.95
CA LEU A 935 32.81 -1.70 25.59
C LEU A 935 33.83 -2.47 24.75
N CYS A 936 34.90 -2.96 25.36
CA CYS A 936 35.87 -3.77 24.64
C CYS A 936 35.28 -5.11 24.22
N GLU A 937 34.48 -5.75 25.08
CA GLU A 937 33.82 -7.02 24.76
C GLU A 937 32.86 -6.85 23.59
N TYR A 938 32.02 -5.81 23.62
CA TYR A 938 31.20 -5.45 22.47
C TYR A 938 32.03 -5.29 21.18
N GLN A 939 33.17 -4.57 21.24
CA GLN A 939 34.05 -4.41 20.07
C GLN A 939 34.68 -5.73 19.59
N TRP A 940 34.91 -6.69 20.50
CA TRP A 940 35.35 -8.04 20.14
C TRP A 940 34.23 -8.83 19.44
N SER A 941 32.98 -8.72 19.88
CA SER A 941 31.82 -9.27 19.15
C SER A 941 31.76 -8.72 17.71
N GLN A 942 32.00 -7.42 17.51
CA GLN A 942 32.04 -6.83 16.16
C GLN A 942 33.17 -7.42 15.29
N LEU A 943 34.34 -7.69 15.86
CA LEU A 943 35.46 -8.31 15.14
C LEU A 943 35.12 -9.70 14.60
N LYS A 944 34.26 -10.46 15.28
CA LYS A 944 33.76 -11.76 14.78
C LYS A 944 32.98 -11.59 13.48
N TYR A 945 32.07 -10.61 13.43
CA TYR A 945 31.29 -10.33 12.21
C TYR A 945 32.21 -9.90 11.06
N GLU A 946 33.20 -9.04 11.32
CA GLU A 946 34.22 -8.68 10.32
C GLU A 946 35.01 -9.91 9.82
N ALA A 947 35.29 -10.88 10.70
CA ALA A 947 35.97 -12.12 10.35
C ALA A 947 35.11 -13.01 9.44
N MET A 948 33.80 -13.08 9.70
CA MET A 948 32.83 -13.83 8.88
C MET A 948 32.64 -13.21 7.48
N GLU A 949 32.77 -11.89 7.36
CA GLU A 949 32.81 -11.19 6.06
C GLU A 949 34.14 -11.37 5.31
N GLY A 950 35.15 -11.94 5.98
CA GLY A 950 36.47 -12.22 5.40
C GLY A 950 37.42 -11.03 5.43
N LEU A 951 37.13 -9.98 6.19
CA LEU A 951 37.97 -8.79 6.32
C LEU A 951 39.29 -9.09 7.07
N LEU A 952 39.29 -10.12 7.92
CA LEU A 952 40.47 -10.52 8.71
C LEU A 952 41.39 -11.53 8.02
N LEU A 953 41.05 -12.01 6.82
CA LEU A 953 41.84 -13.02 6.10
C LEU A 953 43.22 -12.52 5.67
N GLU A 954 43.31 -11.29 5.14
CA GLU A 954 44.59 -10.73 4.67
C GLU A 954 45.47 -10.20 5.82
N SER A 955 44.84 -9.72 6.89
CA SER A 955 45.51 -9.06 8.01
C SER A 955 45.95 -10.04 9.09
N HIS A 956 45.04 -10.91 9.55
CA HIS A 956 45.26 -11.83 10.67
C HIS A 956 45.36 -13.29 10.23
N GLY A 957 44.95 -13.62 9.00
CA GLY A 957 45.02 -14.99 8.46
C GLY A 957 43.79 -15.85 8.75
N GLU A 958 42.72 -15.23 9.26
CA GLU A 958 41.49 -15.92 9.66
C GLU A 958 40.58 -16.23 8.49
N ASN A 959 40.04 -17.45 8.46
CA ASN A 959 39.17 -17.90 7.39
C ASN A 959 37.70 -17.85 7.83
N VAL A 960 36.82 -17.40 6.93
CA VAL A 960 35.37 -17.24 7.17
C VAL A 960 34.73 -18.50 7.76
N THR A 961 35.09 -19.69 7.28
CA THR A 961 34.50 -20.96 7.75
C THR A 961 34.92 -21.34 9.18
N PHE A 962 36.03 -20.79 9.69
CA PHE A 962 36.44 -21.00 11.07
C PHE A 962 35.84 -19.94 12.00
N ALA A 963 35.74 -18.69 11.53
CA ALA A 963 35.09 -17.59 12.25
C ALA A 963 33.61 -17.89 12.58
N GLU A 964 32.91 -18.63 11.73
CA GLU A 964 31.54 -19.12 12.00
C GLU A 964 31.43 -19.97 13.29
N ASN A 965 32.53 -20.55 13.79
CA ASN A 965 32.55 -21.36 15.02
C ASN A 965 33.12 -20.62 16.24
N TRP A 966 33.46 -19.34 16.12
CA TRP A 966 33.89 -18.54 17.26
C TRP A 966 32.74 -18.33 18.25
N SER A 967 33.06 -18.16 19.54
CA SER A 967 32.08 -17.75 20.56
C SER A 967 31.70 -16.28 20.38
N GLU A 968 30.62 -15.85 21.04
CA GLU A 968 30.35 -14.42 21.27
C GLU A 968 31.07 -13.99 22.55
N SER A 969 31.47 -12.73 22.67
CA SER A 969 31.98 -12.22 23.95
C SER A 969 30.82 -12.04 24.93
N ASP A 970 30.96 -12.47 26.18
CA ASP A 970 29.97 -12.21 27.24
C ASP A 970 30.60 -11.39 28.39
N PRO A 971 30.17 -10.13 28.63
CA PRO A 971 30.68 -9.27 29.72
C PRO A 971 30.48 -9.81 31.14
N ASN A 972 29.78 -10.93 31.27
CA ASN A 972 29.55 -11.60 32.54
C ASN A 972 30.32 -12.92 32.67
N ASN A 973 31.20 -13.24 31.71
CA ASN A 973 31.94 -14.50 31.65
C ASN A 973 33.42 -14.31 31.34
N VAL A 974 34.25 -14.61 32.35
CA VAL A 974 35.71 -14.42 32.32
C VAL A 974 36.43 -15.14 31.16
N ASP A 975 35.81 -16.16 30.58
CA ASP A 975 36.37 -17.02 29.52
C ASP A 975 35.22 -17.39 28.56
N SER A 976 35.02 -16.56 27.53
CA SER A 976 33.87 -16.62 26.63
C SER A 976 33.90 -17.83 25.70
N ASP A 977 35.08 -18.24 25.23
CA ASP A 977 35.23 -19.40 24.35
C ASP A 977 35.41 -20.75 25.07
N GLY A 978 35.61 -20.70 26.39
CA GLY A 978 35.65 -21.84 27.29
C GLY A 978 36.95 -22.64 27.22
N ASP A 979 38.03 -22.03 26.73
CA ASP A 979 39.32 -22.69 26.55
C ASP A 979 40.26 -22.58 27.77
N THR A 980 39.78 -21.96 28.85
CA THR A 980 40.43 -21.68 30.13
C THR A 980 41.40 -20.49 30.16
N LEU A 981 41.56 -19.80 29.02
CA LEU A 981 42.20 -18.50 28.91
C LEU A 981 41.14 -17.39 29.13
N PRO A 982 41.42 -16.35 29.93
CA PRO A 982 40.48 -15.24 30.07
C PRO A 982 40.55 -14.23 28.95
N ASP A 983 39.39 -13.69 28.62
CA ASP A 983 39.21 -12.80 27.48
C ASP A 983 40.13 -11.58 27.59
N GLY A 984 40.21 -10.97 28.77
CA GLY A 984 41.07 -9.84 29.09
C GLY A 984 42.56 -10.13 28.89
N TRP A 985 43.03 -11.34 29.18
CA TRP A 985 44.43 -11.73 28.97
C TRP A 985 44.75 -11.89 27.48
N GLU A 986 43.88 -12.58 26.75
CA GLU A 986 44.01 -12.85 25.32
C GLU A 986 43.96 -11.56 24.49
N ALA A 987 42.99 -10.70 24.81
CA ALA A 987 42.87 -9.36 24.26
C ALA A 987 44.02 -8.42 24.71
N SER A 988 44.79 -8.82 25.74
CA SER A 988 45.72 -7.95 26.46
C SER A 988 45.11 -6.62 26.86
N TYR A 989 43.89 -6.70 27.40
CA TYR A 989 43.13 -5.58 27.96
C TYR A 989 42.91 -4.45 26.93
N SER A 990 42.78 -4.81 25.65
CA SER A 990 42.62 -3.89 24.53
C SER A 990 41.39 -4.25 23.72
N CYS A 991 40.60 -3.24 23.34
CA CYS A 991 39.40 -3.43 22.53
C CYS A 991 39.67 -3.65 21.02
N SER A 992 40.94 -3.79 20.62
CA SER A 992 41.32 -3.84 19.20
C SER A 992 42.36 -4.93 18.96
N TRP A 993 42.12 -5.77 17.96
CA TRP A 993 43.06 -6.82 17.56
C TRP A 993 44.06 -6.30 16.53
N SER A 994 45.34 -6.33 16.88
CA SER A 994 46.43 -5.91 16.00
C SER A 994 46.95 -7.11 15.21
N PRO A 995 47.29 -6.97 13.91
CA PRO A 995 47.85 -8.07 13.10
C PRO A 995 49.10 -8.71 13.67
N GLY A 996 49.87 -7.97 14.48
CA GLY A 996 51.06 -8.49 15.16
C GLY A 996 50.76 -9.40 16.37
N ARG A 997 49.48 -9.56 16.71
CA ARG A 997 48.97 -10.40 17.82
C ARG A 997 48.12 -11.56 17.31
N ALA A 998 48.19 -11.88 16.02
CA ALA A 998 47.48 -13.02 15.45
C ALA A 998 47.95 -14.32 16.11
N GLY A 999 47.01 -15.24 16.37
CA GLY A 999 47.25 -16.52 17.05
C GLY A 999 46.82 -16.59 18.51
N ILE A 1000 46.22 -15.51 19.04
CA ILE A 1000 45.49 -15.47 20.31
C ILE A 1000 44.26 -14.57 20.16
N ASN A 1001 43.08 -15.06 20.54
CA ASN A 1001 41.79 -14.45 20.29
C ASN A 1001 40.75 -15.00 21.30
N PRO A 1002 40.15 -14.12 22.14
CA PRO A 1002 39.20 -14.51 23.18
C PRO A 1002 37.89 -15.18 22.70
N LEU A 1003 37.67 -15.18 21.38
CA LEU A 1003 36.49 -15.79 20.76
C LEU A 1003 36.80 -17.15 20.12
N ASN A 1004 38.05 -17.62 20.16
CA ASN A 1004 38.51 -18.79 19.42
C ASN A 1004 39.27 -19.78 20.28
N GLY A 1005 38.52 -20.61 21.01
CA GLY A 1005 39.10 -21.59 21.93
C GLY A 1005 39.93 -22.71 21.29
N SER A 1006 40.09 -22.70 19.96
CA SER A 1006 41.05 -23.58 19.28
C SER A 1006 42.48 -23.05 19.32
N ASP A 1007 42.68 -21.77 19.63
CA ASP A 1007 43.99 -21.14 19.67
C ASP A 1007 44.74 -21.30 20.99
N ALA A 1008 44.11 -21.86 22.04
CA ALA A 1008 44.82 -22.42 23.21
C ALA A 1008 46.03 -23.31 22.85
N LEU A 1009 46.01 -23.98 21.68
CA LEU A 1009 47.08 -24.83 21.18
C LEU A 1009 48.03 -24.16 20.18
N ASN A 1010 47.80 -22.90 19.84
CA ASN A 1010 48.72 -22.13 19.00
C ASN A 1010 49.99 -21.78 19.79
N ASN A 1011 51.06 -21.57 19.03
CA ASN A 1011 52.34 -21.08 19.52
C ASN A 1011 52.79 -19.96 18.54
N PRO A 1012 52.29 -18.73 18.74
CA PRO A 1012 52.45 -17.65 17.78
C PRO A 1012 53.86 -17.04 17.77
N ASP A 1013 54.62 -17.17 18.85
CA ASP A 1013 55.99 -16.65 18.98
C ASP A 1013 57.09 -17.66 18.59
N ASN A 1014 56.71 -18.91 18.29
CA ASN A 1014 57.60 -20.01 17.89
C ASN A 1014 58.64 -20.41 18.96
N ASP A 1015 58.31 -20.25 20.24
CA ASP A 1015 59.15 -20.67 21.36
C ASP A 1015 58.94 -22.17 21.72
N GLY A 1016 59.68 -22.71 22.68
CA GLY A 1016 59.73 -24.16 22.94
C GLY A 1016 61.14 -24.76 22.79
N TYR A 1017 61.22 -26.10 22.78
CA TYR A 1017 62.50 -26.78 22.62
C TYR A 1017 62.37 -28.08 21.81
N ASP A 1018 63.05 -28.15 20.67
CA ASP A 1018 63.20 -29.36 19.84
C ASP A 1018 63.99 -30.45 20.60
N ILE A 1019 63.25 -31.34 21.28
CA ILE A 1019 63.76 -32.37 22.18
C ILE A 1019 64.44 -33.47 21.37
N ASP A 1020 63.82 -33.90 20.27
CA ASP A 1020 64.30 -34.99 19.43
C ASP A 1020 65.40 -34.58 18.42
N ARG A 1021 65.55 -33.27 18.22
CA ARG A 1021 66.56 -32.58 17.39
C ARG A 1021 66.38 -32.83 15.89
N ASP A 1022 65.15 -33.02 15.44
CA ASP A 1022 64.84 -33.20 14.03
C ASP A 1022 64.73 -31.88 13.24
N GLY A 1023 64.73 -30.74 13.95
CA GLY A 1023 64.65 -29.39 13.41
C GLY A 1023 63.23 -28.88 13.16
N VAL A 1024 62.21 -29.59 13.67
CA VAL A 1024 60.79 -29.20 13.61
C VAL A 1024 60.26 -29.21 15.04
N LEU A 1025 59.69 -28.09 15.47
CA LEU A 1025 59.02 -28.03 16.77
C LEU A 1025 57.65 -28.72 16.66
N GLN A 1026 57.50 -29.87 17.32
CA GLN A 1026 56.23 -30.59 17.38
C GLN A 1026 55.33 -30.03 18.50
N LEU A 1027 54.02 -30.33 18.46
CA LEU A 1027 53.07 -29.80 19.46
C LEU A 1027 53.41 -30.21 20.91
N ASN A 1028 53.99 -31.39 21.13
CA ASN A 1028 54.47 -31.86 22.44
C ASN A 1028 55.77 -31.18 22.91
N GLU A 1029 56.43 -30.44 22.02
CA GLU A 1029 57.69 -29.71 22.24
C GLU A 1029 57.49 -28.18 22.28
N ALA A 1030 56.32 -27.70 21.85
CA ALA A 1030 55.95 -26.29 21.80
C ALA A 1030 55.39 -25.82 23.15
N PHE A 1031 55.70 -24.58 23.50
CA PHE A 1031 55.16 -23.93 24.69
C PHE A 1031 53.94 -23.10 24.23
N VAL A 1032 52.80 -23.76 24.11
CA VAL A 1032 51.57 -23.19 23.54
C VAL A 1032 50.86 -22.24 24.51
N ASN A 1033 49.96 -21.37 24.01
CA ASN A 1033 49.19 -20.39 24.79
C ASN A 1033 48.62 -20.96 26.11
N TYR A 1034 48.04 -22.17 26.06
CA TYR A 1034 47.54 -22.88 27.26
C TYR A 1034 48.62 -23.08 28.34
N LEU A 1035 49.81 -23.53 27.96
CA LEU A 1035 50.91 -23.77 28.90
C LEU A 1035 51.49 -22.45 29.45
N GLU A 1036 51.47 -21.41 28.63
CA GLU A 1036 51.94 -20.08 28.98
C GLU A 1036 51.09 -19.40 30.04
N TYR A 1037 49.77 -19.50 29.86
CA TYR A 1037 48.82 -19.00 30.83
C TYR A 1037 48.84 -19.80 32.13
N HIS A 1038 48.73 -21.12 32.03
CA HIS A 1038 48.69 -22.02 33.19
C HIS A 1038 50.04 -22.21 33.89
N LEU A 1039 51.11 -21.58 33.41
CA LEU A 1039 52.36 -21.47 34.17
C LEU A 1039 52.15 -20.80 35.55
N ARG A 1040 51.09 -19.98 35.66
CA ARG A 1040 50.67 -19.34 36.91
C ARG A 1040 50.24 -20.35 37.98
N ASP A 1041 49.72 -21.50 37.56
CA ASP A 1041 49.10 -22.49 38.44
C ASP A 1041 50.13 -23.33 39.20
N ASP A 1042 49.66 -24.05 40.23
CA ASP A 1042 50.48 -24.97 40.99
C ASP A 1042 50.60 -26.34 40.30
N LEU A 1043 51.29 -26.36 39.16
CA LEU A 1043 51.40 -27.52 38.26
C LEU A 1043 52.00 -28.78 38.92
N PHE A 1044 52.79 -28.62 39.98
CA PHE A 1044 53.56 -29.70 40.62
C PHE A 1044 53.08 -30.07 42.03
N ASN A 1045 51.85 -29.70 42.38
CA ASN A 1045 51.28 -29.98 43.70
C ASN A 1045 51.27 -31.48 44.04
N ASP A 1046 51.89 -31.87 45.16
CA ASP A 1046 51.96 -33.27 45.63
C ASP A 1046 50.58 -33.92 45.87
N GLU A 1047 49.53 -33.13 46.16
CA GLU A 1047 48.16 -33.62 46.41
C GLU A 1047 47.35 -33.83 45.12
N SER A 1048 47.66 -33.07 44.06
CA SER A 1048 46.98 -33.11 42.76
C SER A 1048 47.92 -32.68 41.63
N PRO A 1049 48.91 -33.51 41.28
CA PRO A 1049 49.88 -33.16 40.24
C PRO A 1049 49.20 -33.12 38.87
N VAL A 1050 49.60 -32.17 38.02
CA VAL A 1050 49.13 -32.09 36.64
C VAL A 1050 49.65 -33.31 35.86
N ASP A 1051 48.75 -33.92 35.08
CA ASP A 1051 49.07 -35.05 34.20
C ASP A 1051 49.46 -34.52 32.81
N PHE A 1052 50.75 -34.24 32.61
CA PHE A 1052 51.28 -33.69 31.36
C PHE A 1052 51.12 -34.62 30.14
N ASP A 1053 50.79 -35.90 30.35
CA ASP A 1053 50.44 -36.85 29.29
C ASP A 1053 48.98 -36.71 28.82
N ASN A 1054 48.14 -35.98 29.57
CA ASN A 1054 46.71 -35.83 29.33
C ASN A 1054 46.19 -34.47 29.82
N LEU A 1055 46.61 -33.41 29.11
CA LEU A 1055 46.12 -32.05 29.29
C LEU A 1055 44.81 -31.82 28.49
N PRO A 1056 44.10 -30.71 28.72
CA PRO A 1056 42.94 -30.31 27.91
C PRO A 1056 43.23 -30.32 26.40
N PHE A 1057 42.18 -30.38 25.58
CA PHE A 1057 42.24 -30.41 24.12
C PHE A 1057 43.03 -31.60 23.51
N GLY A 1058 43.39 -32.60 24.33
CA GLY A 1058 44.21 -33.73 23.90
C GLY A 1058 45.70 -33.40 23.80
N LEU A 1059 46.14 -32.30 24.41
CA LEU A 1059 47.54 -31.92 24.50
C LEU A 1059 48.31 -32.89 25.41
N SER A 1060 49.52 -33.24 24.98
CA SER A 1060 50.51 -33.93 25.81
C SER A 1060 51.86 -33.27 25.57
N THR A 1061 52.61 -32.95 26.62
CA THR A 1061 53.88 -32.22 26.50
C THR A 1061 55.01 -32.93 27.23
N ASP A 1062 56.17 -32.99 26.57
CA ASP A 1062 57.40 -33.54 27.15
C ASP A 1062 58.26 -32.42 27.78
N LEU A 1063 57.90 -31.13 27.62
CA LEU A 1063 58.71 -29.98 28.05
C LEU A 1063 59.07 -30.01 29.53
N PHE A 1064 58.17 -30.52 30.37
CA PHE A 1064 58.34 -30.53 31.83
C PHE A 1064 59.02 -31.80 32.37
N ASP A 1065 59.41 -32.77 31.53
CA ASP A 1065 59.90 -34.09 31.97
C ASP A 1065 61.13 -34.04 32.89
N ASN A 1066 61.99 -33.04 32.70
CA ASN A 1066 63.27 -32.98 33.39
C ASN A 1066 63.29 -32.11 34.66
N VAL A 1067 62.19 -31.41 34.97
CA VAL A 1067 62.14 -30.40 36.04
C VAL A 1067 62.48 -30.97 37.41
N ALA A 1068 62.09 -32.23 37.67
CA ALA A 1068 62.31 -32.92 38.95
C ALA A 1068 63.69 -33.61 39.09
N ALA A 1069 64.61 -33.47 38.11
CA ALA A 1069 65.85 -34.26 38.09
C ALA A 1069 66.81 -33.98 39.26
N ASN A 1070 66.76 -32.78 39.87
CA ASN A 1070 67.59 -32.39 41.02
C ASN A 1070 66.83 -32.41 42.37
N GLY A 1071 65.53 -32.67 42.34
CA GLY A 1071 64.61 -32.65 43.47
C GLY A 1071 63.19 -32.38 43.00
N ASN A 1072 62.18 -32.81 43.79
CA ASN A 1072 60.79 -32.48 43.48
C ASN A 1072 60.57 -30.98 43.72
N PRO A 1073 59.91 -30.25 42.80
CA PRO A 1073 59.51 -28.86 43.01
C PRO A 1073 58.67 -28.69 44.29
N GLU A 1074 58.92 -27.62 45.06
CA GLU A 1074 58.11 -27.26 46.23
C GLU A 1074 57.35 -25.93 46.04
N ALA A 1075 57.48 -25.30 44.86
CA ALA A 1075 56.78 -24.08 44.46
C ALA A 1075 56.61 -24.02 42.92
N SER A 1076 55.57 -23.33 42.44
CA SER A 1076 55.37 -23.05 41.01
C SER A 1076 56.38 -22.02 40.49
N TYR A 1077 56.44 -21.82 39.16
CA TYR A 1077 57.25 -20.78 38.54
C TYR A 1077 56.78 -19.38 38.97
N SER A 1078 55.46 -19.16 39.00
CA SER A 1078 54.85 -17.90 39.45
C SER A 1078 55.22 -17.52 40.89
N GLN A 1079 55.25 -18.48 41.82
CA GLN A 1079 55.64 -18.24 43.22
C GLN A 1079 57.11 -17.84 43.40
N ARG A 1080 57.96 -18.03 42.39
CA ARG A 1080 59.38 -17.65 42.38
C ARG A 1080 59.71 -16.64 41.27
N ALA A 1081 58.69 -16.07 40.63
CA ALA A 1081 58.83 -15.01 39.64
C ALA A 1081 59.31 -13.69 40.28
N ALA A 1082 59.84 -12.79 39.46
CA ALA A 1082 60.26 -11.48 39.90
C ALA A 1082 59.07 -10.60 40.27
N GLY A 1083 59.09 -10.00 41.47
CA GLY A 1083 58.05 -9.07 41.89
C GLY A 1083 57.95 -7.81 41.03
N SER A 1084 58.93 -7.51 40.17
CA SER A 1084 58.84 -6.45 39.15
C SER A 1084 58.03 -6.87 37.92
N TYR A 1085 57.99 -8.16 37.61
CA TYR A 1085 57.20 -8.72 36.52
C TYR A 1085 55.74 -8.90 36.97
N LEU A 1086 55.52 -9.55 38.12
CA LEU A 1086 54.17 -9.75 38.67
C LEU A 1086 53.42 -8.43 38.98
N ALA A 1087 54.15 -7.33 39.20
CA ALA A 1087 53.54 -6.02 39.50
C ALA A 1087 52.92 -5.33 38.27
N THR A 1088 53.18 -5.82 37.06
CA THR A 1088 52.62 -5.27 35.81
C THR A 1088 51.45 -6.07 35.26
N GLN A 1089 51.10 -7.20 35.88
CA GLN A 1089 50.00 -8.09 35.46
C GLN A 1089 48.70 -7.81 36.22
N ASN A 1090 47.57 -8.16 35.63
CA ASN A 1090 46.27 -8.19 36.32
C ASN A 1090 46.32 -9.21 37.48
N PRO A 1091 45.68 -8.93 38.63
CA PRO A 1091 45.53 -9.90 39.72
C PRO A 1091 45.08 -11.30 39.31
N LEU A 1092 44.26 -11.45 38.28
CA LEU A 1092 43.86 -12.76 37.75
C LEU A 1092 45.04 -13.45 37.06
N ASP A 1093 45.72 -12.78 36.14
CA ASP A 1093 46.76 -13.39 35.29
C ASP A 1093 48.15 -13.46 35.94
N LEU A 1094 48.21 -13.21 37.24
CA LEU A 1094 49.45 -13.07 37.99
C LEU A 1094 50.29 -14.35 37.94
N GLY A 1095 51.37 -14.31 37.15
CA GLY A 1095 52.28 -15.44 36.95
C GLY A 1095 52.17 -16.15 35.61
N ALA A 1096 51.40 -15.63 34.64
CA ALA A 1096 51.42 -16.10 33.24
C ALA A 1096 52.65 -15.56 32.47
N SER A 1097 53.10 -16.27 31.42
CA SER A 1097 54.05 -15.74 30.41
C SER A 1097 53.32 -14.93 29.32
N ASP A 1098 54.07 -14.32 28.39
CA ASP A 1098 53.54 -13.54 27.26
C ASP A 1098 53.60 -14.37 25.96
N PRO A 1099 52.46 -14.84 25.43
CA PRO A 1099 52.42 -15.81 24.35
C PRO A 1099 52.86 -15.28 22.99
N LEU A 1100 53.02 -13.96 22.89
CA LEU A 1100 53.49 -13.29 21.69
C LEU A 1100 54.98 -12.93 21.78
N ASN A 1101 55.64 -13.29 22.88
CA ASN A 1101 57.02 -12.95 23.13
C ASN A 1101 57.78 -14.13 23.77
N SER A 1102 58.59 -14.78 22.93
CA SER A 1102 59.43 -15.92 23.31
C SER A 1102 60.38 -15.75 24.49
N ASP A 1103 60.55 -14.56 25.05
CA ASP A 1103 61.41 -14.22 26.19
C ASP A 1103 60.65 -13.24 27.10
N SER A 1104 59.75 -13.78 27.93
CA SER A 1104 58.77 -13.01 28.72
C SER A 1104 59.43 -12.04 29.70
N ASP A 1105 60.48 -12.48 30.38
CA ASP A 1105 61.19 -11.64 31.36
C ASP A 1105 62.32 -10.78 30.78
N ASN A 1106 62.58 -10.89 29.47
CA ASN A 1106 63.56 -10.14 28.69
C ASN A 1106 65.01 -10.33 29.15
N ASP A 1107 65.34 -11.52 29.65
CA ASP A 1107 66.70 -11.82 30.05
C ASP A 1107 67.57 -12.32 28.89
N GLY A 1108 66.95 -12.76 27.78
CA GLY A 1108 67.59 -13.24 26.57
C GLY A 1108 67.61 -14.77 26.42
N MET A 1109 66.85 -15.49 27.22
CA MET A 1109 66.57 -16.92 27.09
C MET A 1109 65.12 -17.15 26.67
N PRO A 1110 64.83 -18.11 25.78
CA PRO A 1110 63.44 -18.37 25.41
C PRO A 1110 62.66 -19.15 26.48
N ASP A 1111 61.38 -18.84 26.68
CA ASP A 1111 60.58 -19.37 27.78
C ASP A 1111 60.49 -20.90 27.76
N GLY A 1112 60.04 -21.49 26.63
CA GLY A 1112 59.99 -22.95 26.48
C GLY A 1112 61.37 -23.64 26.56
N TRP A 1113 62.46 -22.92 26.24
CA TRP A 1113 63.83 -23.42 26.47
C TRP A 1113 64.16 -23.47 27.96
N GLU A 1114 63.78 -22.42 28.69
CA GLU A 1114 63.95 -22.36 30.14
C GLU A 1114 63.17 -23.45 30.86
N ILE A 1115 61.92 -23.71 30.46
CA ILE A 1115 61.12 -24.80 31.00
C ILE A 1115 61.86 -26.14 30.89
N TRP A 1116 62.35 -26.51 29.71
CA TRP A 1116 63.04 -27.78 29.50
C TRP A 1116 64.33 -27.94 30.31
N PHE A 1117 65.09 -26.85 30.49
CA PHE A 1117 66.38 -26.86 31.21
C PHE A 1117 66.26 -26.51 32.70
N SER A 1118 65.12 -26.02 33.16
CA SER A 1118 64.87 -25.68 34.56
C SER A 1118 64.93 -26.91 35.47
N ARG A 1119 65.49 -26.75 36.66
CA ARG A 1119 65.56 -27.77 37.70
C ARG A 1119 65.19 -27.13 39.03
N TRP A 1120 64.60 -27.90 39.93
CA TRP A 1120 64.41 -27.44 41.30
C TRP A 1120 65.71 -27.53 42.12
N ASP A 1121 66.20 -26.40 42.65
CA ASP A 1121 67.31 -26.39 43.62
C ASP A 1121 66.78 -26.51 45.05
N VAL A 1122 66.83 -27.73 45.58
CA VAL A 1122 66.39 -28.07 46.95
C VAL A 1122 67.14 -27.26 48.04
N LEU A 1123 68.35 -26.77 47.78
CA LEU A 1123 69.12 -26.00 48.78
C LEU A 1123 68.80 -24.51 48.78
N GLN A 1124 68.49 -23.95 47.60
CA GLN A 1124 68.17 -22.54 47.43
C GLN A 1124 66.67 -22.24 47.43
N ASP A 1125 65.82 -23.27 47.34
CA ASP A 1125 64.34 -23.15 47.33
C ASP A 1125 63.88 -22.23 46.17
N GLU A 1126 64.50 -22.43 45.01
CA GLU A 1126 64.25 -21.67 43.77
C GLU A 1126 64.45 -22.55 42.53
N TRP A 1127 63.89 -22.10 41.41
CA TRP A 1127 64.12 -22.68 40.10
C TRP A 1127 65.50 -22.26 39.57
N THR A 1128 66.23 -23.17 38.93
CA THR A 1128 67.53 -22.82 38.32
C THR A 1128 67.39 -21.93 37.08
N LEU A 1129 66.24 -22.02 36.40
CA LEU A 1129 65.79 -21.19 35.29
C LEU A 1129 64.27 -21.06 35.44
N ASN A 1130 63.74 -19.88 35.20
CA ASN A 1130 62.34 -19.52 35.36
C ASN A 1130 62.04 -18.39 34.37
N PRO A 1131 61.14 -18.61 33.40
CA PRO A 1131 60.84 -17.63 32.33
C PRO A 1131 60.22 -16.31 32.84
N LEU A 1132 59.99 -16.21 34.16
CA LEU A 1132 59.45 -15.04 34.84
C LEU A 1132 60.46 -14.40 35.81
N GLN A 1133 61.75 -14.74 35.72
CA GLN A 1133 62.82 -14.31 36.64
C GLN A 1133 64.10 -13.85 35.92
N PRO A 1134 64.22 -12.55 35.59
CA PRO A 1134 65.28 -12.07 34.69
C PRO A 1134 66.69 -12.04 35.31
N ALA A 1135 66.84 -12.55 36.53
CA ALA A 1135 68.07 -12.61 37.30
C ALA A 1135 68.75 -13.98 37.28
N ASP A 1136 68.11 -15.03 36.74
CA ASP A 1136 68.61 -16.40 36.80
C ASP A 1136 69.54 -16.78 35.62
N ARG A 1137 69.50 -16.06 34.50
CA ARG A 1137 70.49 -16.18 33.38
C ARG A 1137 71.94 -16.27 33.80
N TRP A 1138 72.30 -15.59 34.89
CA TRP A 1138 73.69 -15.44 35.33
C TRP A 1138 74.09 -16.39 36.46
N GLN A 1139 73.16 -17.22 36.96
CA GLN A 1139 73.37 -18.00 38.17
C GLN A 1139 73.85 -19.44 37.93
N ASP A 1140 73.80 -19.95 36.69
CA ASP A 1140 74.42 -21.24 36.34
C ASP A 1140 75.71 -21.05 35.51
N ALA A 1141 76.84 -20.92 36.21
CA ALA A 1141 78.19 -20.97 35.64
C ALA A 1141 79.13 -21.87 36.47
#